data_AF-A0A444XZC1-F1
#
_entry.id   AF-A0A444XZC1-F1
#
_cell.length_a   1.000
_cell.length_b   1.000
_cell.length_c   1.000
_cell.angle_alpha   90.00
_cell.angle_beta   90.00
_cell.angle_gamma   90.00
#
_symmetry.space_group_name_H-M   'P 1'
#
loop_
_entity.id
_entity.type
_entity.pdbx_description
1 polymer ?
#
loop_
_entity_poly.entity_id
_entity_poly.type
_entity_poly.pdbx_seq_one_letter_code
_entity_poly.pdbx_strand_id
1 'polypeptide(L)'
;MASDSYVWWDWEKWEKEVDWMALQGVNLPLAFTGQEAIWQKVFKDFNISSEDLNNFFGGPAFLAWARMGNLHGWGGPLSQNWLDHQLALQKQIITRMLELGMTPVLPSFSGNAPASLTKIFPSAKITRLGTLLMGILVGAVHIFLIPQILYLLKLGKLLSGNKSKNMGIDTFNENSPPTGDPEYISNLGASIFKAMSKGDKDAVWLMQGWLFYSDSSFWKPPQMKALLQSVPSGKMIVLDLFADVKPIWKSSFQFYGTPYIWCMLHNFGGNIEMYGILDAISSGPVEAHISANSTMVGVGMCMEGIEQNPVVYELMSEMAFREKKVQVPEWIKSYSHRRYGKAVHQVEEAWEILYHTIYNCTDGIADHNHDFIVMFPDWDPSTNFGSSVANDQKKIYFLPPGNRRYLSQETNSDMPQAHLWYRPNDVIKALQLFVAGGKDLAGSLTYRYDLVDLTRQVLSKLANEEYIKAVTSFQKKDIDALHFHSNKFLQLIKDIEILLASDDNFLLGTWLESAKKLASNPSEKKQYEWNARTQVTMWYDTNETTQSKLHDYANKFWSGLFESYYLPRASTYFSYLSESLRRNEKFKLIEWRKQWILQSNKWQEGNELYPVKANGNSLAISQALYEKYKKRKLTRSKYYTSTYKVHPSKNTSSSSSTKCAVCFTRARFEMGSSVGGGNSNNAGVEWHVRPSNPKNPIVFFDVTIGNIPAGRIKMELFADITPKTAENFRNRSKMLGKFIILKCCTVALESNLKIPLYPLVESKMTMAVLHWGVQTIKLIRTFVSDMGYGCQNCDSTCEAQFCKFVRLVSDPDHLAKHLGWYLRTYKQLDKTGKRKCRNLIQDNTYNEILFRFLLMRKAGLPVGYKGSQFHRVIKDFMIQAGDFVKGDGSGCVSIYGHKFDDENFIAKHTGPGLLSMANSGVNTNGCQFFITCSKCDWLDNKHVVFGRVLGDGLLVVRKIENVATGPNNRPKLACVIAECGEITEQVTSLTNDGAALSCEFRRKQKERR
;
A
#
# COMPACT_ATOMS: atom_id res chain seq x y z
N MET A 1 -17.31 -2.72 -10.84
CA MET A 1 -17.25 -4.18 -10.61
C MET A 1 -17.60 -4.46 -9.16
N ALA A 2 -18.12 -5.65 -8.87
CA ALA A 2 -18.60 -5.96 -7.51
C ALA A 2 -17.53 -6.03 -6.43
N SER A 3 -16.33 -6.42 -6.85
CA SER A 3 -15.28 -6.81 -5.96
C SER A 3 -14.50 -5.62 -5.40
N ASP A 4 -14.26 -4.54 -6.15
CA ASP A 4 -13.30 -3.50 -5.77
C ASP A 4 -13.87 -2.42 -4.83
N SER A 5 -15.13 -2.55 -4.40
CA SER A 5 -15.74 -1.58 -3.47
C SER A 5 -16.70 -2.23 -2.47
N TYR A 6 -17.71 -2.98 -2.94
CA TYR A 6 -18.84 -3.36 -2.08
C TYR A 6 -18.81 -4.79 -1.53
N VAL A 7 -17.75 -5.55 -1.78
CA VAL A 7 -17.59 -6.93 -1.29
C VAL A 7 -17.68 -7.04 0.24
N TRP A 8 -17.21 -6.03 0.97
CA TRP A 8 -17.19 -6.02 2.44
C TRP A 8 -18.28 -5.16 3.08
N TRP A 9 -19.29 -4.75 2.31
CA TRP A 9 -20.36 -3.90 2.82
C TRP A 9 -21.39 -4.71 3.60
N ASP A 10 -21.80 -4.15 4.73
CA ASP A 10 -22.99 -4.57 5.44
C ASP A 10 -24.24 -3.83 4.91
N TRP A 11 -25.40 -4.12 5.51
CA TRP A 11 -26.66 -3.49 5.14
C TRP A 11 -26.61 -1.97 5.27
N GLU A 12 -26.01 -1.42 6.33
CA GLU A 12 -25.99 0.03 6.56
C GLU A 12 -25.28 0.78 5.42
N LYS A 13 -24.18 0.21 4.91
CA LYS A 13 -23.48 0.82 3.77
C LYS A 13 -24.25 0.64 2.46
N TRP A 14 -24.89 -0.51 2.25
CA TRP A 14 -25.77 -0.75 1.10
C TRP A 14 -27.00 0.16 1.07
N GLU A 15 -27.62 0.41 2.22
CA GLU A 15 -28.78 1.30 2.33
C GLU A 15 -28.44 2.72 1.88
N LYS A 16 -27.29 3.25 2.34
CA LYS A 16 -26.77 4.57 1.92
C LYS A 16 -26.49 4.62 0.42
N GLU A 17 -25.93 3.55 -0.14
CA GLU A 17 -25.66 3.49 -1.58
C GLU A 17 -26.96 3.46 -2.39
N VAL A 18 -27.95 2.68 -1.98
CA VAL A 18 -29.25 2.61 -2.67
C VAL A 18 -30.00 3.94 -2.56
N ASP A 19 -29.93 4.63 -1.42
CA ASP A 19 -30.47 5.97 -1.27
C ASP A 19 -29.74 6.98 -2.17
N TRP A 20 -28.41 6.91 -2.25
CA TRP A 20 -27.63 7.73 -3.18
C TRP A 20 -28.00 7.45 -4.63
N MET A 21 -28.11 6.19 -5.03
CA MET A 21 -28.57 5.77 -6.36
C MET A 21 -29.92 6.41 -6.72
N ALA A 22 -30.88 6.41 -5.78
CA ALA A 22 -32.18 7.03 -6.00
C ALA A 22 -32.08 8.55 -6.19
N LEU A 23 -31.29 9.23 -5.36
CA LEU A 23 -31.05 10.68 -5.48
C LEU A 23 -30.39 11.06 -6.82
N GLN A 24 -29.58 10.15 -7.37
CA GLN A 24 -28.92 10.33 -8.68
C GLN A 24 -29.78 9.88 -9.87
N GLY A 25 -31.02 9.43 -9.65
CA GLY A 25 -31.92 8.98 -10.73
C GLY A 25 -31.63 7.59 -11.28
N VAL A 26 -30.83 6.77 -10.58
CA VAL A 26 -30.55 5.39 -11.01
C VAL A 26 -31.81 4.55 -10.84
N ASN A 27 -32.25 3.92 -11.93
CA ASN A 27 -33.44 3.06 -11.96
C ASN A 27 -33.16 1.64 -12.44
N LEU A 28 -31.93 1.32 -12.85
CA LEU A 28 -31.53 0.01 -13.37
C LEU A 28 -30.21 -0.49 -12.75
N PRO A 29 -30.12 -0.66 -11.41
CA PRO A 29 -28.89 -1.11 -10.74
C PRO A 29 -28.64 -2.61 -10.91
N LEU A 30 -27.37 -3.03 -10.93
CA LEU A 30 -26.99 -4.45 -10.83
C LEU A 30 -27.20 -4.96 -9.41
N ALA A 31 -27.81 -6.14 -9.26
CA ALA A 31 -28.10 -6.76 -7.96
C ALA A 31 -27.58 -8.21 -7.95
N PHE A 32 -26.26 -8.37 -7.75
CA PHE A 32 -25.55 -9.64 -7.92
C PHE A 32 -25.13 -10.31 -6.59
N THR A 33 -25.38 -9.66 -5.45
CA THR A 33 -25.02 -10.14 -4.11
C THR A 33 -25.71 -11.49 -3.82
N GLY A 34 -24.98 -12.44 -3.22
CA GLY A 34 -25.52 -13.74 -2.81
C GLY A 34 -25.84 -14.73 -3.94
N GLN A 35 -25.47 -14.46 -5.20
CA GLN A 35 -25.78 -15.37 -6.31
C GLN A 35 -25.16 -16.77 -6.18
N GLU A 36 -24.00 -16.88 -5.52
CA GLU A 36 -23.33 -18.16 -5.28
C GLU A 36 -24.19 -19.11 -4.42
N ALA A 37 -24.99 -18.56 -3.50
CA ALA A 37 -25.93 -19.35 -2.70
C ALA A 37 -27.03 -19.98 -3.57
N ILE A 38 -27.34 -19.36 -4.70
CA ILE A 38 -28.34 -19.87 -5.65
C ILE A 38 -27.70 -20.94 -6.53
N TRP A 39 -26.48 -20.68 -7.00
CA TRP A 39 -25.70 -21.67 -7.73
C TRP A 39 -25.43 -22.93 -6.91
N GLN A 40 -25.14 -22.81 -5.62
CA GLN A 40 -24.98 -23.95 -4.72
C GLN A 40 -26.23 -24.84 -4.71
N LYS A 41 -27.43 -24.25 -4.59
CA LYS A 41 -28.70 -24.99 -4.62
C LYS A 41 -28.92 -25.68 -5.96
N VAL A 42 -28.67 -24.95 -7.06
CA VAL A 42 -28.79 -25.48 -8.41
C VAL A 42 -27.88 -26.69 -8.61
N PHE A 43 -26.60 -26.59 -8.25
CA PHE A 43 -25.66 -27.70 -8.43
C PHE A 43 -25.93 -28.88 -7.51
N LYS A 44 -26.49 -28.64 -6.32
CA LYS A 44 -26.95 -29.71 -5.42
C LYS A 44 -28.05 -30.58 -6.05
N ASP A 45 -28.94 -30.01 -6.86
CA ASP A 45 -29.96 -30.77 -7.59
C ASP A 45 -29.36 -31.70 -8.67
N PHE A 46 -28.11 -31.44 -9.08
CA PHE A 46 -27.32 -32.33 -9.94
C PHE A 46 -26.42 -33.27 -9.13
N ASN A 47 -26.63 -33.46 -7.83
CA ASN A 47 -25.75 -34.27 -6.97
C ASN A 47 -24.27 -33.81 -6.97
N ILE A 48 -24.01 -32.52 -7.24
CA ILE A 48 -22.69 -31.92 -7.04
C ILE A 48 -22.55 -31.57 -5.56
N SER A 49 -21.48 -32.05 -4.93
CA SER A 49 -21.24 -31.82 -3.51
C SER A 49 -20.75 -30.39 -3.23
N SER A 50 -20.87 -29.92 -1.99
CA SER A 50 -20.26 -28.65 -1.59
C SER A 50 -18.74 -28.67 -1.77
N GLU A 51 -18.10 -29.83 -1.60
CA GLU A 51 -16.66 -29.98 -1.79
C GLU A 51 -16.26 -29.81 -3.27
N ASP A 52 -17.06 -30.31 -4.21
CA ASP A 52 -16.85 -30.06 -5.63
C ASP A 52 -16.93 -28.56 -5.99
N LEU A 53 -17.73 -27.79 -5.24
CA LEU A 53 -17.91 -26.35 -5.44
C LEU A 53 -16.80 -25.50 -4.80
N ASN A 54 -16.03 -26.05 -3.86
CA ASN A 54 -14.91 -25.34 -3.21
C ASN A 54 -13.86 -24.87 -4.22
N ASN A 55 -13.67 -25.62 -5.30
CA ASN A 55 -12.73 -25.31 -6.39
C ASN A 55 -13.38 -24.54 -7.54
N PHE A 56 -14.68 -24.24 -7.45
CA PHE A 56 -15.43 -23.52 -8.48
C PHE A 56 -15.63 -22.05 -8.10
N PHE A 57 -16.24 -21.77 -6.94
CA PHE A 57 -16.42 -20.40 -6.49
C PHE A 57 -15.08 -19.77 -6.08
N GLY A 58 -14.85 -18.53 -6.51
CA GLY A 58 -13.77 -17.72 -5.96
C GLY A 58 -14.05 -17.29 -4.52
N GLY A 59 -13.02 -16.78 -3.85
CA GLY A 59 -13.16 -16.09 -2.57
C GLY A 59 -13.92 -14.76 -2.73
N PRO A 60 -14.41 -14.19 -1.63
CA PRO A 60 -15.26 -13.00 -1.67
C PRO A 60 -14.73 -11.87 -2.56
N ALA A 61 -13.45 -11.53 -2.41
CA ALA A 61 -12.80 -10.43 -3.14
C ALA A 61 -12.65 -10.68 -4.64
N PHE A 62 -12.88 -11.89 -5.13
CA PHE A 62 -12.62 -12.26 -6.53
C PHE A 62 -13.88 -12.69 -7.28
N LEU A 63 -15.06 -12.53 -6.66
CA LEU A 63 -16.33 -13.00 -7.23
C LEU A 63 -16.68 -12.34 -8.55
N ALA A 64 -16.35 -11.07 -8.80
CA ALA A 64 -16.62 -10.42 -10.09
C ALA A 64 -16.03 -11.24 -11.26
N TRP A 65 -14.74 -11.57 -11.18
CA TRP A 65 -14.06 -12.37 -12.20
C TRP A 65 -14.49 -13.83 -12.21
N ALA A 66 -14.84 -14.40 -11.06
CA ALA A 66 -15.38 -15.77 -11.02
C ALA A 66 -16.73 -15.89 -11.73
N ARG A 67 -17.63 -14.91 -11.54
CA ARG A 67 -18.94 -14.84 -12.20
C ARG A 67 -18.82 -14.66 -13.72
N MET A 68 -17.82 -13.88 -14.16
CA MET A 68 -17.50 -13.70 -15.58
C MET A 68 -16.74 -14.90 -16.19
N GLY A 69 -16.46 -15.95 -15.41
CA GLY A 69 -15.79 -17.16 -15.90
C GLY A 69 -14.27 -17.03 -16.10
N ASN A 70 -13.65 -15.99 -15.53
CA ASN A 70 -12.22 -15.73 -15.68
C ASN A 70 -11.34 -16.48 -14.66
N LEU A 71 -11.93 -16.86 -13.53
CA LEU A 71 -11.22 -17.39 -12.35
C LEU A 71 -12.11 -18.39 -11.59
N HIS A 72 -11.54 -19.50 -11.11
CA HIS A 72 -12.24 -20.45 -10.24
C HIS A 72 -11.41 -20.75 -9.00
N GLY A 73 -12.07 -20.94 -7.85
CA GLY A 73 -11.46 -21.42 -6.59
C GLY A 73 -10.55 -20.42 -5.84
N TRP A 74 -9.93 -19.46 -6.53
CA TRP A 74 -8.95 -18.55 -5.93
C TRP A 74 -9.50 -17.72 -4.78
N GLY A 75 -8.80 -17.73 -3.64
CA GLY A 75 -9.21 -17.06 -2.41
C GLY A 75 -10.38 -17.72 -1.67
N GLY A 76 -10.98 -18.76 -2.25
CA GLY A 76 -12.01 -19.60 -1.63
C GLY A 76 -11.43 -20.64 -0.66
N PRO A 77 -12.24 -21.59 -0.19
CA PRO A 77 -13.66 -21.77 -0.52
C PRO A 77 -14.57 -20.74 0.17
N LEU A 78 -15.80 -20.56 -0.34
CA LEU A 78 -16.84 -19.81 0.37
C LEU A 78 -17.47 -20.68 1.46
N SER A 79 -17.59 -20.14 2.67
CA SER A 79 -18.27 -20.83 3.77
C SER A 79 -19.80 -20.80 3.61
N GLN A 80 -20.51 -21.71 4.27
CA GLN A 80 -21.98 -21.67 4.29
C GLN A 80 -22.50 -20.38 4.92
N ASN A 81 -21.82 -19.86 5.96
CA ASN A 81 -22.19 -18.59 6.58
C ASN A 81 -22.15 -17.43 5.58
N TRP A 82 -21.11 -17.37 4.73
CA TRP A 82 -21.02 -16.38 3.65
C TRP A 82 -22.24 -16.46 2.73
N LEU A 83 -22.57 -17.66 2.25
CA LEU A 83 -23.68 -17.88 1.33
C LEU A 83 -25.02 -17.45 1.95
N ASP A 84 -25.26 -17.81 3.20
CA ASP A 84 -26.49 -17.50 3.91
C ASP A 84 -26.60 -15.99 4.22
N HIS A 85 -25.52 -15.36 4.70
CA HIS A 85 -25.47 -13.92 4.98
C HIS A 85 -25.66 -13.08 3.71
N GLN A 86 -24.95 -13.41 2.62
CA GLN A 86 -25.04 -12.66 1.36
C GLN A 86 -26.42 -12.82 0.72
N LEU A 87 -27.06 -13.99 0.86
CA LEU A 87 -28.43 -14.20 0.42
C LEU A 87 -29.42 -13.35 1.24
N ALA A 88 -29.23 -13.25 2.56
CA ALA A 88 -30.05 -12.40 3.41
C ALA A 88 -29.89 -10.91 3.06
N LEU A 89 -28.65 -10.45 2.89
CA LEU A 89 -28.32 -9.08 2.49
C LEU A 89 -28.97 -8.73 1.13
N GLN A 90 -28.87 -9.61 0.14
CA GLN A 90 -29.47 -9.38 -1.17
C GLN A 90 -30.99 -9.20 -1.14
N LYS A 91 -31.68 -9.90 -0.23
CA LYS A 91 -33.14 -9.70 -0.06
C LYS A 91 -33.44 -8.29 0.42
N GLN A 92 -32.63 -7.74 1.33
CA GLN A 92 -32.79 -6.37 1.82
C GLN A 92 -32.52 -5.36 0.69
N ILE A 93 -31.43 -5.55 -0.06
CA ILE A 93 -31.05 -4.71 -1.21
C ILE A 93 -32.18 -4.65 -2.24
N ILE A 94 -32.66 -5.80 -2.71
CA ILE A 94 -33.75 -5.87 -3.70
C ILE A 94 -35.02 -5.22 -3.15
N THR A 95 -35.36 -5.47 -1.88
CA THR A 95 -36.58 -4.88 -1.27
C THR A 95 -36.51 -3.36 -1.31
N ARG A 96 -35.39 -2.77 -0.88
CA ARG A 96 -35.20 -1.31 -0.88
C ARG A 96 -35.16 -0.71 -2.29
N MET A 97 -34.49 -1.38 -3.23
CA MET A 97 -34.50 -0.98 -4.65
C MET A 97 -35.93 -0.91 -5.20
N LEU A 98 -36.76 -1.92 -4.92
CA LEU A 98 -38.15 -1.98 -5.38
C LEU A 98 -39.04 -0.93 -4.69
N GLU A 99 -38.82 -0.66 -3.40
CA GLU A 99 -39.51 0.42 -2.67
C GLU A 99 -39.27 1.79 -3.32
N LEU A 100 -38.05 2.02 -3.81
CA LEU A 100 -37.66 3.25 -4.49
C LEU A 100 -37.97 3.26 -6.01
N GLY A 101 -38.67 2.23 -6.51
CA GLY A 101 -39.09 2.16 -7.91
C GLY A 101 -37.99 1.75 -8.89
N MET A 102 -36.85 1.23 -8.41
CA MET A 102 -35.79 0.71 -9.27
C MET A 102 -36.14 -0.68 -9.80
N THR A 103 -35.55 -1.03 -10.95
CA THR A 103 -35.59 -2.36 -11.56
C THR A 103 -34.23 -3.04 -11.39
N PRO A 104 -34.04 -3.92 -10.40
CA PRO A 104 -32.75 -4.58 -10.21
C PRO A 104 -32.45 -5.54 -11.35
N VAL A 105 -31.23 -5.50 -11.88
CA VAL A 105 -30.74 -6.47 -12.87
C VAL A 105 -30.19 -7.69 -12.15
N LEU A 106 -30.76 -8.86 -12.43
CA LEU A 106 -30.37 -10.11 -11.80
C LEU A 106 -29.39 -10.90 -12.69
N PRO A 107 -28.48 -11.70 -12.10
CA PRO A 107 -27.58 -12.54 -12.89
C PRO A 107 -28.35 -13.68 -13.55
N SER A 108 -27.79 -14.21 -14.64
CA SER A 108 -28.24 -15.44 -15.27
C SER A 108 -27.07 -16.28 -15.77
N PHE A 109 -27.36 -17.46 -16.34
CA PHE A 109 -26.34 -18.44 -16.67
C PHE A 109 -25.54 -18.07 -17.91
N SER A 110 -24.24 -17.83 -17.74
CA SER A 110 -23.30 -17.49 -18.83
C SER A 110 -22.73 -18.70 -19.57
N GLY A 111 -23.02 -19.93 -19.13
CA GLY A 111 -22.42 -21.16 -19.65
C GLY A 111 -21.25 -21.70 -18.81
N ASN A 112 -20.73 -20.93 -17.85
CA ASN A 112 -19.66 -21.34 -16.96
C ASN A 112 -20.14 -22.35 -15.90
N ALA A 113 -19.52 -23.53 -15.82
CA ALA A 113 -19.94 -24.63 -14.96
C ALA A 113 -18.77 -25.34 -14.26
N PRO A 114 -18.99 -25.98 -13.11
CA PRO A 114 -17.95 -26.72 -12.41
C PRO A 114 -17.52 -27.96 -13.21
N ALA A 115 -16.22 -28.27 -13.16
CA ALA A 115 -15.67 -29.42 -13.87
C ALA A 115 -16.27 -30.76 -13.41
N SER A 116 -16.76 -30.87 -12.18
CA SER A 116 -17.45 -32.05 -11.66
C SER A 116 -18.70 -32.42 -12.45
N LEU A 117 -19.35 -31.46 -13.11
CA LEU A 117 -20.55 -31.67 -13.92
C LEU A 117 -20.28 -32.52 -15.18
N THR A 118 -19.02 -32.57 -15.64
CA THR A 118 -18.57 -33.46 -16.72
C THR A 118 -18.73 -34.94 -16.39
N LYS A 119 -18.63 -35.29 -15.10
CA LYS A 119 -18.80 -36.67 -14.63
C LYS A 119 -20.25 -37.13 -14.76
N ILE A 120 -21.19 -36.18 -14.70
CA ILE A 120 -22.63 -36.42 -14.72
C ILE A 120 -23.15 -36.37 -16.15
N PHE A 121 -22.61 -35.47 -16.98
CA PHE A 121 -22.96 -35.32 -18.39
C PHE A 121 -21.74 -35.57 -19.28
N PRO A 122 -21.27 -36.82 -19.42
CA PRO A 122 -20.05 -37.13 -20.18
C PRO A 122 -20.20 -36.87 -21.70
N SER A 123 -21.43 -36.80 -22.21
CA SER A 123 -21.74 -36.46 -23.60
C SER A 123 -21.86 -34.96 -23.86
N ALA A 124 -21.78 -34.12 -22.82
CA ALA A 124 -21.82 -32.67 -22.99
C ALA A 124 -20.59 -32.18 -23.76
N LYS A 125 -20.79 -31.32 -24.76
CA LYS A 125 -19.69 -30.66 -25.46
C LYS A 125 -19.14 -29.53 -24.60
N ILE A 126 -17.88 -29.65 -24.23
CA ILE A 126 -17.22 -28.74 -23.30
C ILE A 126 -16.04 -28.09 -23.98
N THR A 127 -15.99 -26.78 -23.88
CA THR A 127 -14.83 -26.00 -24.31
C THR A 127 -14.18 -25.41 -23.07
N ARG A 128 -12.91 -25.76 -22.86
CA ARG A 128 -12.07 -25.09 -21.88
C ARG A 128 -11.59 -23.78 -22.49
N LEU A 129 -12.12 -22.66 -22.01
CA LEU A 129 -11.57 -21.36 -22.36
C LEU A 129 -10.31 -21.10 -21.51
N GLY A 130 -9.30 -20.51 -22.12
CA GLY A 130 -8.12 -20.04 -21.41
C GLY A 130 -8.22 -18.54 -21.18
N THR A 131 -8.17 -18.10 -19.93
CA THR A 131 -8.09 -16.68 -19.60
C THR A 131 -6.69 -16.16 -19.90
N LEU A 132 -6.58 -15.10 -20.70
CA LEU A 132 -5.27 -14.52 -21.10
C LEU A 132 -4.58 -13.80 -19.92
N LEU A 133 -5.37 -13.29 -18.96
CA LEU A 133 -4.91 -12.35 -17.93
C LEU A 133 -4.03 -12.97 -16.83
N MET A 134 -4.16 -14.26 -16.54
CA MET A 134 -3.55 -14.85 -15.34
C MET A 134 -2.24 -15.60 -15.57
N GLY A 135 -1.81 -15.83 -16.82
CA GLY A 135 -0.62 -16.66 -17.10
C GLY A 135 -0.71 -18.11 -16.61
N ILE A 136 -1.85 -18.51 -16.02
CA ILE A 136 -2.19 -19.85 -15.57
C ILE A 136 -3.44 -20.26 -16.36
N LEU A 137 -3.42 -21.49 -16.86
CA LEU A 137 -4.54 -22.14 -17.53
C LEU A 137 -5.62 -22.49 -16.48
N VAL A 138 -6.26 -21.50 -15.87
CA VAL A 138 -7.46 -21.75 -15.05
C VAL A 138 -8.57 -22.05 -16.04
N GLY A 139 -8.90 -23.33 -16.17
CA GLY A 139 -9.80 -23.81 -17.21
C GLY A 139 -11.25 -23.50 -16.88
N ALA A 140 -11.86 -22.57 -17.59
CA ALA A 140 -13.30 -22.41 -17.51
C ALA A 140 -13.98 -23.50 -18.34
N VAL A 141 -14.61 -24.47 -17.67
CA VAL A 141 -15.43 -25.51 -18.30
C VAL A 141 -16.78 -24.89 -18.66
N HIS A 142 -16.99 -24.63 -19.96
CA HIS A 142 -18.30 -24.19 -20.44
C HIS A 142 -19.18 -25.39 -20.75
N ILE A 143 -20.33 -25.49 -20.07
CA ILE A 143 -21.31 -26.56 -20.28
C ILE A 143 -22.65 -25.93 -20.63
N PHE A 144 -23.17 -26.28 -21.80
CA PHE A 144 -24.49 -25.85 -22.24
C PHE A 144 -25.56 -26.77 -21.64
N LEU A 145 -26.09 -26.40 -20.49
CA LEU A 145 -27.28 -27.03 -19.92
C LEU A 145 -28.47 -26.07 -19.96
N ILE A 146 -29.64 -26.64 -20.26
CA ILE A 146 -30.91 -25.95 -20.52
C ILE A 146 -31.89 -25.94 -19.31
N PRO A 147 -31.87 -26.90 -18.34
CA PRO A 147 -32.87 -26.90 -17.27
C PRO A 147 -32.68 -25.86 -16.14
N GLN A 148 -31.48 -25.31 -15.91
CA GLN A 148 -31.16 -24.60 -14.66
C GLN A 148 -31.53 -23.11 -14.60
N ILE A 149 -31.69 -22.46 -15.76
CA ILE A 149 -32.13 -21.05 -15.84
C ILE A 149 -33.53 -20.87 -15.21
N LEU A 150 -34.34 -21.92 -15.20
CA LEU A 150 -35.65 -21.95 -14.55
C LEU A 150 -35.60 -21.70 -13.03
N TYR A 151 -34.55 -22.15 -12.31
CA TYR A 151 -34.46 -21.98 -10.85
C TYR A 151 -34.01 -20.57 -10.44
N LEU A 152 -32.99 -20.03 -11.12
CA LEU A 152 -32.54 -18.63 -10.94
C LEU A 152 -33.69 -17.66 -11.21
N LEU A 153 -34.48 -17.92 -12.25
CA LEU A 153 -35.65 -17.11 -12.57
C LEU A 153 -36.81 -17.34 -11.60
N LYS A 154 -37.03 -18.57 -11.11
CA LYS A 154 -38.05 -18.83 -10.07
C LYS A 154 -37.72 -18.08 -8.77
N LEU A 155 -36.45 -18.04 -8.38
CA LEU A 155 -36.02 -17.30 -7.20
C LEU A 155 -36.01 -15.78 -7.44
N GLY A 156 -35.53 -15.32 -8.60
CA GLY A 156 -35.62 -13.92 -9.01
C GLY A 156 -37.05 -13.42 -9.03
N LYS A 157 -38.00 -14.24 -9.50
CA LYS A 157 -39.45 -13.96 -9.47
C LYS A 157 -40.04 -13.97 -8.06
N LEU A 158 -39.61 -14.90 -7.20
CA LEU A 158 -40.00 -14.95 -5.78
C LEU A 158 -39.49 -13.75 -4.98
N LEU A 159 -38.29 -13.26 -5.28
CA LEU A 159 -37.65 -12.15 -4.57
C LEU A 159 -38.05 -10.77 -5.12
N SER A 160 -38.28 -10.66 -6.43
CA SER A 160 -38.67 -9.40 -7.08
C SER A 160 -40.17 -9.25 -7.35
N GLY A 161 -40.99 -10.25 -6.99
CA GLY A 161 -42.43 -10.25 -7.25
C GLY A 161 -42.81 -10.10 -8.73
N ASN A 162 -42.05 -10.74 -9.64
CA ASN A 162 -42.13 -10.59 -11.10
C ASN A 162 -41.80 -9.18 -11.67
N LYS A 163 -41.21 -8.27 -10.90
CA LYS A 163 -40.91 -6.90 -11.37
C LYS A 163 -39.58 -6.74 -12.10
N SER A 164 -38.66 -7.70 -11.96
CA SER A 164 -37.40 -7.68 -12.73
C SER A 164 -37.46 -8.64 -13.92
N LYS A 165 -37.28 -8.09 -15.13
CA LYS A 165 -37.17 -8.82 -16.41
C LYS A 165 -35.77 -8.72 -17.03
N ASN A 166 -34.90 -7.88 -16.47
CA ASN A 166 -33.57 -7.61 -17.03
C ASN A 166 -32.55 -8.56 -16.40
N MET A 167 -31.85 -9.32 -17.25
CA MET A 167 -30.86 -10.30 -16.83
C MET A 167 -29.48 -9.93 -17.35
N GLY A 168 -28.51 -9.80 -16.45
CA GLY A 168 -27.10 -9.57 -16.79
C GLY A 168 -26.39 -10.89 -17.05
N ILE A 169 -25.78 -11.03 -18.24
CA ILE A 169 -24.96 -12.20 -18.61
C ILE A 169 -23.82 -11.77 -19.54
N ASP A 170 -22.62 -12.25 -19.26
CA ASP A 170 -21.45 -12.10 -20.13
C ASP A 170 -20.69 -13.44 -20.25
N THR A 171 -20.71 -14.05 -21.43
CA THR A 171 -20.05 -15.35 -21.69
C THR A 171 -18.57 -15.21 -22.08
N PHE A 172 -18.21 -14.10 -22.73
CA PHE A 172 -16.89 -13.89 -23.34
C PHE A 172 -16.22 -12.61 -22.87
N ASN A 173 -16.50 -12.18 -21.63
CA ASN A 173 -15.79 -11.04 -21.07
C ASN A 173 -14.30 -11.40 -20.91
N GLU A 174 -13.44 -10.81 -21.73
CA GLU A 174 -11.99 -11.03 -21.76
C GLU A 174 -11.57 -12.49 -22.05
N ASN A 175 -12.48 -13.26 -22.65
CA ASN A 175 -12.23 -14.60 -23.16
C ASN A 175 -12.62 -14.65 -24.64
N SER A 176 -11.71 -15.10 -25.51
CA SER A 176 -12.05 -15.27 -26.93
C SER A 176 -12.92 -16.52 -27.14
N PRO A 177 -13.99 -16.45 -27.95
CA PRO A 177 -14.70 -17.64 -28.40
C PRO A 177 -13.77 -18.63 -29.11
N PRO A 178 -14.10 -19.94 -29.13
CA PRO A 178 -13.25 -20.96 -29.75
C PRO A 178 -13.12 -20.82 -31.27
N THR A 179 -14.05 -20.13 -31.92
CA THR A 179 -14.05 -19.87 -33.36
C THR A 179 -14.62 -18.49 -33.66
N GLY A 180 -14.09 -17.83 -34.70
CA GLY A 180 -14.61 -16.57 -35.24
C GLY A 180 -15.73 -16.75 -36.27
N ASP A 181 -16.26 -17.96 -36.43
CA ASP A 181 -17.37 -18.25 -37.33
C ASP A 181 -18.68 -17.55 -36.88
N PRO A 182 -19.25 -16.64 -37.69
CA PRO A 182 -20.51 -15.97 -37.38
C PRO A 182 -21.69 -16.93 -37.10
N GLU A 183 -21.76 -18.08 -37.77
CA GLU A 183 -22.86 -19.03 -37.56
C GLU A 183 -22.79 -19.65 -36.16
N TYR A 184 -21.60 -20.07 -35.74
CA TYR A 184 -21.35 -20.54 -34.37
C TYR A 184 -21.73 -19.48 -33.32
N ILE A 185 -21.29 -18.23 -33.51
CA ILE A 185 -21.56 -17.12 -32.57
C ILE A 185 -23.07 -16.85 -32.48
N SER A 186 -23.76 -16.82 -33.61
CA SER A 186 -25.22 -16.61 -33.64
C SER A 186 -25.97 -17.75 -32.95
N ASN A 187 -25.64 -19.01 -33.27
CA ASN A 187 -26.26 -20.18 -32.63
C ASN A 187 -26.04 -20.21 -31.11
N LEU A 188 -24.86 -19.76 -30.66
CA LEU A 188 -24.54 -19.65 -29.26
C LEU A 188 -25.39 -18.59 -28.56
N GLY A 189 -25.43 -17.36 -29.09
CA GLY A 189 -26.23 -16.28 -28.52
C GLY A 189 -27.73 -16.62 -28.50
N ALA A 190 -28.23 -17.25 -29.56
CA ALA A 190 -29.61 -17.73 -29.63
C ALA A 190 -29.91 -18.82 -28.58
N SER A 191 -28.94 -19.69 -28.29
CA SER A 191 -29.09 -20.75 -27.28
C SER A 191 -29.13 -20.19 -25.86
N ILE A 192 -28.27 -19.22 -25.55
CA ILE A 192 -28.26 -18.51 -24.25
C ILE A 192 -29.60 -17.81 -24.05
N PHE A 193 -30.05 -17.04 -25.03
CA PHE A 193 -31.32 -16.33 -24.93
C PHE A 193 -32.52 -17.27 -24.86
N LYS A 194 -32.55 -18.34 -25.65
CA LYS A 194 -33.63 -19.35 -25.59
C LYS A 194 -33.75 -19.95 -24.20
N ALA A 195 -32.63 -20.13 -23.51
CA ALA A 195 -32.63 -20.65 -22.16
C ALA A 195 -33.13 -19.59 -21.16
N MET A 196 -32.70 -18.32 -21.30
CA MET A 196 -33.23 -17.16 -20.57
C MET A 196 -34.76 -17.04 -20.72
N SER A 197 -35.25 -17.08 -21.97
CA SER A 197 -36.66 -16.92 -22.31
C SER A 197 -37.55 -18.06 -21.78
N LYS A 198 -36.97 -19.24 -21.52
CA LYS A 198 -37.70 -20.37 -20.92
C LYS A 198 -38.06 -20.13 -19.47
N GLY A 199 -37.19 -19.49 -18.68
CA GLY A 199 -37.54 -19.14 -17.31
C GLY A 199 -38.32 -17.83 -17.21
N ASP A 200 -38.15 -16.92 -18.17
CA ASP A 200 -38.96 -15.72 -18.27
C ASP A 200 -39.18 -15.23 -19.69
N LYS A 201 -40.42 -15.26 -20.16
CA LYS A 201 -40.81 -14.92 -21.54
C LYS A 201 -40.54 -13.44 -21.85
N ASP A 202 -40.56 -12.61 -20.82
CA ASP A 202 -40.34 -11.17 -20.91
C ASP A 202 -38.87 -10.77 -20.74
N ALA A 203 -37.97 -11.73 -20.56
CA ALA A 203 -36.57 -11.48 -20.29
C ALA A 203 -35.91 -10.59 -21.35
N VAL A 204 -35.07 -9.67 -20.87
CA VAL A 204 -34.19 -8.83 -21.68
C VAL A 204 -32.76 -9.11 -21.24
N TRP A 205 -31.90 -9.42 -22.20
CA TRP A 205 -30.48 -9.64 -21.96
C TRP A 205 -29.73 -8.31 -21.89
N LEU A 206 -29.26 -7.93 -20.71
CA LEU A 206 -28.30 -6.84 -20.53
C LEU A 206 -26.88 -7.40 -20.68
N MET A 207 -26.16 -6.97 -21.71
CA MET A 207 -24.83 -7.50 -22.07
C MET A 207 -23.78 -6.39 -22.01
N GLN A 208 -22.60 -6.68 -21.46
CA GLN A 208 -21.46 -5.76 -21.52
C GLN A 208 -20.88 -5.71 -22.95
N GLY A 209 -20.75 -4.50 -23.50
CA GLY A 209 -20.08 -4.26 -24.78
C GLY A 209 -18.56 -4.32 -24.73
N TRP A 210 -17.96 -4.53 -23.54
CA TRP A 210 -16.50 -4.51 -23.32
C TRP A 210 -15.74 -5.44 -24.27
N LEU A 211 -16.28 -6.64 -24.54
CA LEU A 211 -15.67 -7.62 -25.44
C LEU A 211 -15.38 -7.07 -26.85
N PHE A 212 -16.22 -6.15 -27.36
CA PHE A 212 -16.00 -5.51 -28.66
C PHE A 212 -14.83 -4.53 -28.65
N TYR A 213 -14.46 -4.02 -27.48
CA TYR A 213 -13.28 -3.19 -27.27
C TYR A 213 -12.04 -4.03 -26.93
N SER A 214 -12.13 -4.89 -25.91
CA SER A 214 -10.99 -5.61 -25.34
C SER A 214 -10.38 -6.67 -26.27
N ASP A 215 -11.17 -7.28 -27.15
CA ASP A 215 -10.68 -8.14 -28.23
C ASP A 215 -11.23 -7.70 -29.59
N SER A 216 -11.02 -6.42 -29.94
CA SER A 216 -11.41 -5.87 -31.24
C SER A 216 -10.75 -6.57 -32.44
N SER A 217 -9.66 -7.31 -32.19
CA SER A 217 -8.98 -8.13 -33.19
C SER A 217 -9.82 -9.34 -33.64
N PHE A 218 -10.57 -9.91 -32.70
CA PHE A 218 -11.51 -11.00 -32.91
C PHE A 218 -12.89 -10.47 -33.33
N TRP A 219 -13.42 -9.48 -32.60
CA TRP A 219 -14.77 -8.95 -32.77
C TRP A 219 -14.89 -7.95 -33.93
N LYS A 220 -14.70 -8.46 -35.15
CA LYS A 220 -14.92 -7.68 -36.37
C LYS A 220 -16.43 -7.53 -36.66
N PRO A 221 -16.84 -6.66 -37.61
CA PRO A 221 -18.25 -6.42 -37.90
C PRO A 221 -19.11 -7.67 -38.12
N PRO A 222 -18.66 -8.73 -38.84
CA PRO A 222 -19.48 -9.95 -39.01
C PRO A 222 -19.75 -10.69 -37.69
N GLN A 223 -18.74 -10.82 -36.82
CA GLN A 223 -18.84 -11.53 -35.53
C GLN A 223 -19.73 -10.75 -34.56
N MET A 224 -19.52 -9.43 -34.48
CA MET A 224 -20.33 -8.53 -33.65
C MET A 224 -21.80 -8.57 -34.09
N LYS A 225 -22.07 -8.45 -35.39
CA LYS A 225 -23.42 -8.52 -35.94
C LYS A 225 -24.08 -9.87 -35.66
N ALA A 226 -23.35 -10.97 -35.79
CA ALA A 226 -23.87 -12.31 -35.50
C ALA A 226 -24.32 -12.48 -34.04
N LEU A 227 -23.56 -11.95 -33.08
CA LEU A 227 -23.96 -11.97 -31.67
C LEU A 227 -25.17 -11.06 -31.40
N LEU A 228 -25.12 -9.82 -31.89
CA LEU A 228 -26.15 -8.83 -31.59
C LEU A 228 -27.50 -9.16 -32.25
N GLN A 229 -27.49 -9.90 -33.35
CA GLN A 229 -28.69 -10.32 -34.09
C GLN A 229 -29.13 -11.76 -33.78
N SER A 230 -28.45 -12.45 -32.86
CA SER A 230 -28.87 -13.80 -32.43
C SER A 230 -30.15 -13.80 -31.58
N VAL A 231 -30.61 -12.62 -31.22
CA VAL A 231 -31.71 -12.35 -30.29
C VAL A 231 -32.78 -11.52 -30.99
N PRO A 232 -34.08 -11.71 -30.67
CA PRO A 232 -35.13 -10.85 -31.19
C PRO A 232 -34.87 -9.36 -30.86
N SER A 233 -35.24 -8.47 -31.78
CA SER A 233 -35.10 -7.03 -31.57
C SER A 233 -35.80 -6.59 -30.27
N GLY A 234 -35.15 -5.71 -29.51
CA GLY A 234 -35.63 -5.22 -28.21
C GLY A 234 -35.47 -6.20 -27.04
N LYS A 235 -34.96 -7.42 -27.27
CA LYS A 235 -34.70 -8.41 -26.20
C LYS A 235 -33.23 -8.47 -25.76
N MET A 236 -32.42 -7.55 -26.25
CA MET A 236 -31.05 -7.31 -25.81
C MET A 236 -30.79 -5.81 -25.68
N ILE A 237 -30.07 -5.42 -24.63
CA ILE A 237 -29.55 -4.08 -24.41
C ILE A 237 -28.05 -4.21 -24.19
N VAL A 238 -27.25 -3.48 -24.97
CA VAL A 238 -25.79 -3.45 -24.81
C VAL A 238 -25.38 -2.30 -23.88
N LEU A 239 -24.53 -2.57 -22.91
CA LEU A 239 -23.83 -1.52 -22.16
C LEU A 239 -22.61 -1.12 -22.99
N ASP A 240 -22.61 0.07 -23.61
CA ASP A 240 -21.42 0.62 -24.26
C ASP A 240 -20.45 1.09 -23.17
N LEU A 241 -19.72 0.11 -22.63
CA LEU A 241 -19.20 0.15 -21.26
C LEU A 241 -18.22 1.30 -21.01
N PHE A 242 -17.46 1.69 -22.04
CA PHE A 242 -16.37 2.66 -21.99
C PHE A 242 -16.60 3.82 -22.97
N ALA A 243 -17.84 4.30 -23.05
CA ALA A 243 -18.24 5.27 -24.07
C ALA A 243 -17.73 6.70 -23.84
N ASP A 244 -17.29 7.02 -22.62
CA ASP A 244 -16.63 8.27 -22.24
C ASP A 244 -15.27 8.45 -22.95
N VAL A 245 -14.58 7.36 -23.29
CA VAL A 245 -13.25 7.40 -23.93
C VAL A 245 -13.24 6.68 -25.28
N LYS A 246 -13.85 5.50 -25.38
CA LYS A 246 -13.87 4.63 -26.57
C LYS A 246 -15.30 4.17 -26.93
N PRO A 247 -16.17 5.08 -27.37
CA PRO A 247 -17.56 4.75 -27.72
C PRO A 247 -17.63 3.79 -28.91
N ILE A 248 -18.19 2.59 -28.68
CA ILE A 248 -18.40 1.59 -29.73
C ILE A 248 -19.60 1.95 -30.60
N TRP A 249 -20.60 2.66 -30.08
CA TRP A 249 -21.77 3.08 -30.86
C TRP A 249 -21.40 3.85 -32.14
N LYS A 250 -20.31 4.63 -32.11
CA LYS A 250 -19.81 5.41 -33.25
C LYS A 250 -19.30 4.53 -34.39
N SER A 251 -18.62 3.42 -34.08
CA SER A 251 -18.01 2.54 -35.08
C SER A 251 -18.91 1.37 -35.51
N SER A 252 -19.97 1.10 -34.74
CA SER A 252 -20.87 -0.05 -34.94
C SER A 252 -22.23 0.32 -35.55
N PHE A 253 -22.37 1.54 -36.07
CA PHE A 253 -23.63 2.04 -36.63
C PHE A 253 -24.79 1.86 -35.63
N GLN A 254 -24.62 2.36 -34.40
CA GLN A 254 -25.62 2.21 -33.32
C GLN A 254 -25.87 0.73 -32.98
N PHE A 255 -24.79 -0.03 -32.79
CA PHE A 255 -24.85 -1.48 -32.52
C PHE A 255 -25.72 -2.26 -33.52
N TYR A 256 -25.68 -1.87 -34.80
CA TYR A 256 -26.47 -2.45 -35.88
C TYR A 256 -27.99 -2.53 -35.60
N GLY A 257 -28.53 -1.55 -34.87
CA GLY A 257 -29.94 -1.45 -34.51
C GLY A 257 -30.30 -2.07 -33.16
N THR A 258 -29.34 -2.66 -32.44
CA THR A 258 -29.58 -3.17 -31.08
C THR A 258 -29.61 -2.00 -30.08
N PRO A 259 -30.59 -1.94 -29.16
CA PRO A 259 -30.62 -0.94 -28.09
C PRO A 259 -29.34 -0.93 -27.25
N TYR A 260 -28.89 0.25 -26.82
CA TYR A 260 -27.73 0.36 -25.95
C TYR A 260 -27.85 1.47 -24.90
N ILE A 261 -27.09 1.33 -23.82
CA ILE A 261 -26.90 2.35 -22.79
C ILE A 261 -25.50 2.93 -22.97
N TRP A 262 -25.41 4.26 -23.04
CA TRP A 262 -24.11 4.95 -23.06
C TRP A 262 -23.55 4.92 -21.64
N CYS A 263 -22.42 4.24 -21.42
CA CYS A 263 -21.86 4.13 -20.09
C CYS A 263 -20.54 4.88 -19.97
N MET A 264 -20.36 5.55 -18.84
CA MET A 264 -19.05 6.01 -18.38
C MET A 264 -18.37 4.87 -17.63
N LEU A 265 -17.14 4.49 -18.00
CA LEU A 265 -16.33 3.52 -17.25
C LEU A 265 -15.44 4.22 -16.24
N HIS A 266 -14.74 5.29 -16.66
CA HIS A 266 -13.89 6.19 -15.86
C HIS A 266 -12.80 5.54 -14.98
N ASN A 267 -13.15 4.67 -14.03
CA ASN A 267 -12.24 4.10 -13.04
C ASN A 267 -12.00 2.61 -13.28
N PHE A 268 -10.72 2.22 -13.22
CA PHE A 268 -10.24 0.85 -13.24
C PHE A 268 -9.60 0.47 -11.90
N GLY A 269 -9.83 -0.75 -11.42
CA GLY A 269 -9.26 -1.31 -10.19
C GLY A 269 -9.67 -0.62 -8.88
N GLY A 270 -10.55 0.39 -8.91
CA GLY A 270 -10.76 1.28 -7.76
C GLY A 270 -9.54 2.15 -7.48
N ASN A 271 -8.72 2.44 -8.49
CA ASN A 271 -7.47 3.16 -8.29
C ASN A 271 -7.75 4.61 -7.89
N ILE A 272 -6.93 5.16 -7.00
CA ILE A 272 -7.07 6.54 -6.54
C ILE A 272 -6.10 7.40 -7.36
N GLU A 273 -6.62 7.99 -8.43
CA GLU A 273 -5.94 8.95 -9.30
C GLU A 273 -6.93 10.06 -9.60
N MET A 274 -6.51 11.32 -9.54
CA MET A 274 -7.40 12.39 -10.01
C MET A 274 -7.39 12.38 -11.55
N TYR A 275 -8.54 12.10 -12.15
CA TYR A 275 -8.70 11.90 -13.59
C TYR A 275 -10.12 12.22 -14.03
N GLY A 276 -10.29 12.65 -15.29
CA GLY A 276 -11.59 12.70 -15.94
C GLY A 276 -11.57 13.42 -17.29
N ILE A 277 -12.69 13.35 -18.00
CA ILE A 277 -12.92 13.98 -19.31
C ILE A 277 -14.29 14.68 -19.32
N LEU A 278 -14.42 15.76 -18.54
CA LEU A 278 -15.72 16.37 -18.23
C LEU A 278 -16.47 16.88 -19.48
N ASP A 279 -15.74 17.35 -20.50
CA ASP A 279 -16.37 17.79 -21.75
C ASP A 279 -17.02 16.63 -22.51
N ALA A 280 -16.36 15.47 -22.58
CA ALA A 280 -16.91 14.29 -23.25
C ALA A 280 -18.08 13.67 -22.46
N ILE A 281 -18.05 13.75 -21.13
CA ILE A 281 -19.17 13.34 -20.28
C ILE A 281 -20.38 14.28 -20.50
N SER A 282 -20.13 15.58 -20.59
CA SER A 282 -21.15 16.60 -20.84
C SER A 282 -21.79 16.48 -22.23
N SER A 283 -21.00 16.16 -23.27
CA SER A 283 -21.50 16.12 -24.65
C SER A 283 -21.87 14.73 -25.15
N GLY A 284 -21.18 13.68 -24.70
CA GLY A 284 -21.25 12.32 -25.23
C GLY A 284 -22.66 11.70 -25.24
N PRO A 285 -23.38 11.68 -24.10
CA PRO A 285 -24.77 11.22 -24.04
C PRO A 285 -25.70 11.96 -24.99
N VAL A 286 -25.56 13.29 -25.08
CA VAL A 286 -26.41 14.14 -25.92
C VAL A 286 -26.14 13.87 -27.39
N GLU A 287 -24.86 13.80 -27.78
CA GLU A 287 -24.44 13.45 -29.14
C GLU A 287 -24.95 12.07 -29.57
N ALA A 288 -24.83 11.08 -28.68
CA ALA A 288 -25.32 9.73 -28.92
C ALA A 288 -26.85 9.71 -29.11
N HIS A 289 -27.59 10.43 -28.27
CA HIS A 289 -29.05 10.49 -28.33
C HIS A 289 -29.58 11.16 -29.62
N ILE A 290 -29.01 12.30 -30.02
CA ILE A 290 -29.49 13.06 -31.20
C ILE A 290 -28.94 12.54 -32.53
N SER A 291 -28.03 11.56 -32.50
CA SER A 291 -27.44 11.00 -33.71
C SER A 291 -28.48 10.27 -34.58
N ALA A 292 -28.26 10.29 -35.89
CA ALA A 292 -29.16 9.63 -36.84
C ALA A 292 -29.26 8.12 -36.52
N ASN A 293 -30.51 7.62 -36.50
CA ASN A 293 -30.83 6.22 -36.18
C ASN A 293 -30.35 5.76 -34.79
N SER A 294 -30.19 6.67 -33.83
CA SER A 294 -29.81 6.31 -32.46
C SER A 294 -30.74 5.27 -31.88
N THR A 295 -30.15 4.22 -31.32
CA THR A 295 -30.83 3.19 -30.52
C THR A 295 -30.47 3.30 -29.03
N MET A 296 -29.95 4.47 -28.63
CA MET A 296 -29.63 4.75 -27.24
C MET A 296 -30.91 4.79 -26.40
N VAL A 297 -30.96 4.00 -25.34
CA VAL A 297 -32.12 3.89 -24.43
C VAL A 297 -31.83 4.36 -23.02
N GLY A 298 -30.60 4.81 -22.74
CA GLY A 298 -30.24 5.36 -21.44
C GLY A 298 -28.78 5.73 -21.31
N VAL A 299 -28.43 6.25 -20.14
CA VAL A 299 -27.07 6.52 -19.70
C VAL A 299 -26.72 5.70 -18.45
N GLY A 300 -25.45 5.39 -18.24
CA GLY A 300 -25.01 4.53 -17.15
C GLY A 300 -23.62 4.85 -16.60
N MET A 301 -23.37 4.32 -15.41
CA MET A 301 -22.11 4.37 -14.69
C MET A 301 -21.64 2.93 -14.45
N CYS A 302 -20.46 2.56 -14.96
CA CYS A 302 -19.97 1.17 -15.01
C CYS A 302 -18.59 0.96 -14.40
N MET A 303 -18.15 1.89 -13.56
CA MET A 303 -16.82 1.94 -12.95
C MET A 303 -16.45 0.66 -12.20
N GLU A 304 -15.16 0.30 -12.24
CA GLU A 304 -14.65 -0.87 -11.54
C GLU A 304 -14.70 -0.68 -10.03
N GLY A 305 -14.28 0.48 -9.53
CA GLY A 305 -14.49 0.91 -8.14
C GLY A 305 -15.05 2.33 -8.03
N ILE A 306 -15.62 2.64 -6.87
CA ILE A 306 -16.21 3.95 -6.52
C ILE A 306 -15.40 4.64 -5.41
N GLU A 307 -15.94 5.70 -4.79
CA GLU A 307 -15.30 6.47 -3.70
C GLU A 307 -14.07 7.32 -4.11
N GLN A 308 -14.00 7.72 -5.38
CA GLN A 308 -13.02 8.67 -5.94
C GLN A 308 -13.67 9.66 -6.92
N ASN A 309 -12.99 10.75 -7.30
CA ASN A 309 -13.42 11.73 -8.33
C ASN A 309 -14.93 12.09 -8.34
N PRO A 310 -15.51 12.55 -7.21
CA PRO A 310 -16.95 12.80 -7.10
C PRO A 310 -17.49 13.80 -8.14
N VAL A 311 -16.66 14.73 -8.61
CA VAL A 311 -17.03 15.71 -9.65
C VAL A 311 -17.45 15.04 -10.96
N VAL A 312 -16.82 13.91 -11.29
CA VAL A 312 -17.11 13.16 -12.52
C VAL A 312 -18.46 12.45 -12.39
N TYR A 313 -18.72 11.82 -11.23
CA TYR A 313 -19.95 11.09 -10.97
C TYR A 313 -21.17 12.01 -10.83
N GLU A 314 -21.01 13.18 -10.18
CA GLU A 314 -22.10 14.16 -10.09
C GLU A 314 -22.47 14.68 -11.48
N LEU A 315 -21.50 15.02 -12.33
CA LEU A 315 -21.77 15.45 -13.70
C LEU A 315 -22.48 14.34 -14.50
N MET A 316 -21.97 13.12 -14.43
CA MET A 316 -22.52 11.99 -15.21
C MET A 316 -23.97 11.68 -14.83
N SER A 317 -24.29 11.66 -13.54
CA SER A 317 -25.68 11.47 -13.09
C SER A 317 -26.59 12.60 -13.55
N GLU A 318 -26.13 13.84 -13.51
CA GLU A 318 -26.89 15.01 -13.96
C GLU A 318 -27.22 14.94 -15.45
N MET A 319 -26.38 14.29 -16.27
CA MET A 319 -26.62 14.09 -17.70
C MET A 319 -27.83 13.20 -18.01
N ALA A 320 -28.28 12.37 -17.06
CA ALA A 320 -29.52 11.60 -17.23
C ALA A 320 -30.77 12.49 -17.31
N PHE A 321 -30.69 13.73 -16.80
CA PHE A 321 -31.80 14.68 -16.72
C PHE A 321 -31.66 15.85 -17.70
N ARG A 322 -30.68 15.79 -18.61
CA ARG A 322 -30.29 16.89 -19.49
C ARG A 322 -30.55 16.55 -20.95
N GLU A 323 -31.32 17.41 -21.64
CA GLU A 323 -31.48 17.33 -23.10
C GLU A 323 -30.30 17.94 -23.87
N LYS A 324 -29.53 18.82 -23.21
CA LYS A 324 -28.42 19.57 -23.81
C LYS A 324 -27.16 19.43 -22.97
N LYS A 325 -26.01 19.53 -23.63
CA LYS A 325 -24.72 19.55 -22.95
C LYS A 325 -24.61 20.73 -21.99
N VAL A 326 -23.85 20.55 -20.94
CA VAL A 326 -23.57 21.53 -19.89
C VAL A 326 -22.42 22.43 -20.33
N GLN A 327 -22.49 23.71 -19.96
CA GLN A 327 -21.30 24.57 -19.97
C GLN A 327 -20.46 24.24 -18.73
N VAL A 328 -19.44 23.40 -18.95
CA VAL A 328 -18.65 22.79 -17.87
C VAL A 328 -17.95 23.82 -16.97
N PRO A 329 -17.35 24.93 -17.48
CA PRO A 329 -16.74 25.95 -16.62
C PRO A 329 -17.71 26.54 -15.58
N GLU A 330 -18.92 26.91 -16.01
CA GLU A 330 -19.96 27.46 -15.15
C GLU A 330 -20.51 26.42 -14.18
N TRP A 331 -20.65 25.18 -14.64
CA TRP A 331 -21.11 24.07 -13.81
C TRP A 331 -20.11 23.75 -12.70
N ILE A 332 -18.81 23.70 -12.99
CA ILE A 332 -17.75 23.45 -12.01
C ILE A 332 -17.71 24.53 -10.93
N LYS A 333 -17.89 25.79 -11.31
CA LYS A 333 -18.00 26.89 -10.35
C LYS A 333 -19.15 26.64 -9.37
N SER A 334 -20.33 26.29 -9.90
CA SER A 334 -21.50 25.96 -9.08
C SER A 334 -21.30 24.70 -8.22
N TYR A 335 -20.69 23.66 -8.79
CA TYR A 335 -20.33 22.42 -8.09
C TYR A 335 -19.46 22.71 -6.86
N SER A 336 -18.40 23.50 -7.01
CA SER A 336 -17.50 23.82 -5.89
C SER A 336 -18.25 24.54 -4.75
N HIS A 337 -19.16 25.47 -5.08
CA HIS A 337 -19.97 26.17 -4.09
C HIS A 337 -20.93 25.22 -3.36
N ARG A 338 -21.71 24.40 -4.08
CA ARG A 338 -22.65 23.45 -3.47
C ARG A 338 -21.92 22.42 -2.61
N ARG A 339 -20.81 21.90 -3.10
CA ARG A 339 -20.01 20.89 -2.42
C ARG A 339 -19.43 21.39 -1.10
N TYR A 340 -18.97 22.64 -1.04
CA TYR A 340 -18.32 23.19 0.16
C TYR A 340 -19.26 24.00 1.05
N GLY A 341 -20.47 24.34 0.57
CA GLY A 341 -21.44 25.17 1.27
C GLY A 341 -21.10 26.65 1.35
N LYS A 342 -20.01 27.09 0.69
CA LYS A 342 -19.55 28.49 0.66
C LYS A 342 -18.73 28.76 -0.60
N ALA A 343 -18.98 29.89 -1.25
CA ALA A 343 -18.17 30.36 -2.37
C ALA A 343 -16.87 31.00 -1.88
N VAL A 344 -15.73 30.55 -2.42
CA VAL A 344 -14.38 31.06 -2.10
C VAL A 344 -13.61 31.21 -3.41
N HIS A 345 -13.28 32.45 -3.78
CA HIS A 345 -12.69 32.79 -5.07
C HIS A 345 -11.43 31.97 -5.40
N GLN A 346 -10.54 31.75 -4.42
CA GLN A 346 -9.32 30.98 -4.61
C GLN A 346 -9.65 29.54 -5.07
N VAL A 347 -10.66 28.93 -4.46
CA VAL A 347 -11.04 27.54 -4.76
C VAL A 347 -11.80 27.46 -6.07
N GLU A 348 -12.58 28.48 -6.44
CA GLU A 348 -13.17 28.58 -7.78
C GLU A 348 -12.09 28.64 -8.88
N GLU A 349 -11.08 29.51 -8.73
CA GLU A 349 -9.94 29.60 -9.66
C GLU A 349 -9.16 28.28 -9.70
N ALA A 350 -9.01 27.59 -8.56
CA ALA A 350 -8.35 26.31 -8.51
C ALA A 350 -9.11 25.24 -9.32
N TRP A 351 -10.43 25.16 -9.16
CA TRP A 351 -11.27 24.23 -9.91
C TRP A 351 -11.26 24.50 -11.42
N GLU A 352 -11.17 25.77 -11.85
CA GLU A 352 -10.96 26.13 -13.26
C GLU A 352 -9.62 25.59 -13.79
N ILE A 353 -8.55 25.66 -12.99
CA ILE A 353 -7.27 25.04 -13.35
C ILE A 353 -7.41 23.51 -13.44
N LEU A 354 -8.08 22.87 -12.46
CA LEU A 354 -8.28 21.42 -12.45
C LEU A 354 -9.09 20.94 -13.66
N TYR A 355 -10.12 21.70 -14.04
CA TYR A 355 -10.89 21.48 -15.27
C TYR A 355 -9.98 21.41 -16.50
N HIS A 356 -9.14 22.42 -16.71
CA HIS A 356 -8.27 22.49 -17.89
C HIS A 356 -7.06 21.55 -17.85
N THR A 357 -6.84 20.84 -16.73
CA THR A 357 -5.68 19.96 -16.52
C THR A 357 -6.11 18.52 -16.26
N ILE A 358 -6.30 18.17 -14.99
CA ILE A 358 -6.63 16.83 -14.50
C ILE A 358 -7.90 16.29 -15.16
N TYR A 359 -8.95 17.12 -15.22
CA TYR A 359 -10.28 16.71 -15.69
C TYR A 359 -10.52 16.94 -17.19
N ASN A 360 -9.43 17.10 -17.95
CA ASN A 360 -9.43 17.24 -19.41
C ASN A 360 -8.43 16.26 -20.05
N CYS A 361 -8.50 14.98 -19.69
CA CYS A 361 -7.70 13.94 -20.33
C CYS A 361 -8.32 13.53 -21.68
N THR A 362 -7.72 13.94 -22.79
CA THR A 362 -8.27 13.70 -24.14
C THR A 362 -7.38 12.83 -25.03
N ASP A 363 -6.42 12.11 -24.47
CA ASP A 363 -5.50 11.25 -25.24
C ASP A 363 -6.12 9.90 -25.65
N GLY A 364 -7.26 9.55 -25.05
CA GLY A 364 -7.98 8.32 -25.36
C GLY A 364 -7.34 7.08 -24.75
N ILE A 365 -6.55 7.21 -23.68
CA ILE A 365 -5.94 6.12 -22.93
C ILE A 365 -6.87 5.72 -21.77
N ALA A 366 -6.97 4.42 -21.47
CA ALA A 366 -7.63 3.94 -20.25
C ALA A 366 -6.75 4.27 -19.04
N ASP A 367 -7.26 5.12 -18.15
CA ASP A 367 -6.48 5.60 -17.01
C ASP A 367 -6.42 4.52 -15.91
N HIS A 368 -5.31 3.80 -15.91
CA HIS A 368 -4.87 2.98 -14.79
C HIS A 368 -3.77 3.76 -14.05
N ASN A 369 -3.89 3.86 -12.72
CA ASN A 369 -2.84 4.52 -11.94
C ASN A 369 -1.53 3.69 -11.97
N HIS A 370 -0.58 4.17 -12.77
CA HIS A 370 0.77 3.63 -12.92
C HIS A 370 1.84 4.55 -12.30
N ASP A 371 1.47 5.40 -11.33
CA ASP A 371 2.47 6.17 -10.58
C ASP A 371 3.43 5.20 -9.89
N PHE A 372 4.74 5.45 -10.03
CA PHE A 372 5.78 4.52 -9.57
C PHE A 372 5.73 4.25 -8.06
N ILE A 373 5.05 5.11 -7.33
CA ILE A 373 4.89 5.01 -5.88
C ILE A 373 3.90 3.91 -5.45
N VAL A 374 2.95 3.57 -6.32
CA VAL A 374 1.96 2.50 -6.09
C VAL A 374 2.14 1.31 -7.02
N MET A 375 2.84 1.50 -8.15
CA MET A 375 3.17 0.44 -9.10
C MET A 375 4.68 0.49 -9.42
N PHE A 376 5.48 -0.27 -8.67
CA PHE A 376 6.92 -0.32 -8.89
C PHE A 376 7.26 -1.13 -10.13
N PRO A 377 7.98 -0.58 -11.12
CA PRO A 377 8.24 -1.29 -12.35
C PRO A 377 9.13 -2.54 -12.18
N ASP A 378 8.71 -3.66 -12.73
CA ASP A 378 9.44 -4.95 -12.72
C ASP A 378 10.34 -5.11 -13.95
N TRP A 379 11.44 -4.35 -14.00
CA TRP A 379 12.34 -4.29 -15.16
C TRP A 379 13.82 -4.13 -14.75
N ASP A 380 14.75 -4.41 -15.68
CA ASP A 380 16.18 -4.19 -15.49
C ASP A 380 16.58 -2.78 -15.96
N PRO A 381 16.95 -1.85 -15.05
CA PRO A 381 17.30 -0.48 -15.40
C PRO A 381 18.68 -0.32 -16.04
N SER A 382 19.45 -1.40 -16.21
CA SER A 382 20.79 -1.41 -16.80
C SER A 382 20.78 -1.29 -18.33
N THR A 383 19.62 -1.40 -18.97
CA THR A 383 19.47 -1.26 -20.43
C THR A 383 19.65 0.21 -20.84
N ASN A 384 20.68 0.49 -21.64
CA ASN A 384 21.02 1.84 -22.10
C ASN A 384 20.15 2.25 -23.29
N PHE A 385 19.33 3.29 -23.13
CA PHE A 385 18.62 3.94 -24.24
C PHE A 385 19.36 5.19 -24.69
N GLY A 386 20.38 4.98 -25.53
CA GLY A 386 21.03 6.03 -26.28
C GLY A 386 20.21 6.43 -27.52
N SER A 387 19.79 7.69 -27.57
CA SER A 387 19.69 8.48 -28.82
C SER A 387 18.83 7.96 -29.99
N SER A 388 17.55 7.63 -29.81
CA SER A 388 16.61 7.51 -30.95
C SER A 388 15.22 8.18 -30.77
N VAL A 389 14.99 8.90 -29.67
CA VAL A 389 13.70 9.62 -29.44
C VAL A 389 13.40 10.71 -30.49
N ALA A 390 14.35 11.03 -31.39
CA ALA A 390 14.17 12.04 -32.43
C ALA A 390 13.90 11.50 -33.85
N ASN A 391 14.02 10.19 -34.14
CA ASN A 391 13.95 9.72 -35.54
C ASN A 391 12.97 8.57 -35.86
N ASP A 392 12.35 7.92 -34.88
CA ASP A 392 11.38 6.83 -35.18
C ASP A 392 9.92 7.27 -35.37
N GLN A 393 9.66 8.58 -35.44
CA GLN A 393 8.34 9.10 -35.82
C GLN A 393 8.04 8.99 -37.35
N LYS A 394 8.91 8.37 -38.15
CA LYS A 394 8.74 8.28 -39.62
C LYS A 394 8.70 6.87 -40.24
N LYS A 395 8.65 5.79 -39.46
CA LYS A 395 8.49 4.43 -40.01
C LYS A 395 7.37 3.64 -39.32
N ILE A 396 6.13 4.10 -39.51
CA ILE A 396 4.94 3.25 -39.33
C ILE A 396 4.12 3.34 -40.62
N TYR A 397 4.66 2.79 -41.69
CA TYR A 397 3.88 2.26 -42.81
C TYR A 397 4.59 0.98 -43.24
N PHE A 398 3.83 -0.13 -43.27
CA PHE A 398 4.20 -1.47 -43.73
C PHE A 398 5.11 -2.33 -42.83
N LEU A 399 4.50 -3.11 -41.93
CA LEU A 399 4.95 -4.47 -41.56
C LEU A 399 3.72 -5.38 -41.26
N PRO A 400 3.80 -6.70 -41.52
CA PRO A 400 2.64 -7.59 -41.66
C PRO A 400 2.04 -8.08 -40.32
N PRO A 401 0.80 -8.60 -40.32
CA PRO A 401 0.04 -8.92 -39.12
C PRO A 401 0.42 -10.30 -38.56
N GLY A 402 1.04 -10.33 -37.39
CA GLY A 402 1.27 -11.56 -36.63
C GLY A 402 1.35 -11.24 -35.13
N ASN A 403 0.35 -11.73 -34.38
CA ASN A 403 0.31 -11.82 -32.91
C ASN A 403 0.66 -10.56 -32.09
N ARG A 404 -0.22 -9.55 -32.13
CA ARG A 404 -0.30 -8.53 -31.06
C ARG A 404 -1.59 -8.75 -30.27
N ARG A 405 -1.51 -9.18 -29.00
CA ARG A 405 -2.68 -9.30 -28.11
C ARG A 405 -2.35 -8.74 -26.72
N TYR A 406 -3.29 -7.94 -26.22
CA TYR A 406 -3.20 -7.03 -25.08
C TYR A 406 -3.29 -7.78 -23.73
N LEU A 407 -2.17 -7.86 -23.05
CA LEU A 407 -2.02 -7.55 -21.62
C LEU A 407 -0.86 -6.58 -21.59
N SER A 408 -1.06 -5.34 -21.15
CA SER A 408 0.02 -4.38 -20.83
C SER A 408 1.33 -4.62 -21.60
N GLN A 409 1.24 -4.69 -22.93
CA GLN A 409 2.41 -4.41 -23.72
C GLN A 409 2.45 -2.90 -23.73
N GLU A 410 3.20 -2.38 -22.76
CA GLU A 410 4.12 -1.29 -23.04
C GLU A 410 4.48 -1.38 -24.53
N THR A 411 3.90 -0.47 -25.31
CA THR A 411 4.43 -0.13 -26.61
C THR A 411 5.93 -0.06 -26.45
N ASN A 412 6.73 -0.80 -27.23
CA ASN A 412 8.20 -0.77 -27.31
C ASN A 412 8.80 0.61 -26.97
N SER A 413 8.83 0.94 -25.68
CA SER A 413 9.32 2.15 -25.07
C SER A 413 9.97 1.61 -23.83
N ASP A 414 11.28 1.47 -23.92
CA ASP A 414 12.00 0.57 -23.04
C ASP A 414 12.20 1.12 -21.60
N MET A 415 11.49 2.20 -21.24
CA MET A 415 11.24 2.58 -19.85
C MET A 415 9.73 2.66 -19.60
N PRO A 416 9.21 1.95 -18.58
CA PRO A 416 7.84 2.11 -18.09
C PRO A 416 7.56 3.58 -17.80
N GLN A 417 6.48 4.15 -18.35
CA GLN A 417 6.10 5.55 -18.11
C GLN A 417 4.80 5.65 -17.32
N ALA A 418 4.84 6.40 -16.22
CA ALA A 418 3.64 6.81 -15.50
C ALA A 418 2.79 7.75 -16.37
N HIS A 419 1.47 7.57 -16.33
CA HIS A 419 0.54 8.34 -17.14
C HIS A 419 0.48 9.82 -16.68
N LEU A 420 0.63 10.76 -17.61
CA LEU A 420 0.57 12.21 -17.35
C LEU A 420 0.17 12.99 -18.61
N TRP A 421 -1.03 13.59 -18.61
CA TRP A 421 -1.60 14.34 -19.73
C TRP A 421 -1.64 15.86 -19.51
N TYR A 422 -1.28 16.33 -18.31
CA TYR A 422 -1.34 17.73 -17.93
C TYR A 422 0.02 18.26 -17.44
N ARG A 423 0.13 19.58 -17.25
CA ARG A 423 1.32 20.21 -16.70
C ARG A 423 1.27 20.21 -15.18
N PRO A 424 2.20 19.54 -14.48
CA PRO A 424 2.14 19.46 -13.02
C PRO A 424 2.24 20.82 -12.30
N ASN A 425 2.95 21.80 -12.88
CA ASN A 425 3.06 23.14 -12.27
C ASN A 425 1.71 23.87 -12.19
N ASP A 426 0.79 23.61 -13.13
CA ASP A 426 -0.54 24.22 -13.12
C ASP A 426 -1.35 23.64 -11.95
N VAL A 427 -1.28 22.32 -11.74
CA VAL A 427 -1.92 21.65 -10.60
C VAL A 427 -1.28 22.05 -9.26
N ILE A 428 0.03 22.33 -9.19
CA ILE A 428 0.66 22.93 -8.00
C ILE A 428 0.05 24.31 -7.70
N LYS A 429 -0.27 25.11 -8.73
CA LYS A 429 -0.97 26.40 -8.55
C LYS A 429 -2.38 26.18 -8.00
N ALA A 430 -3.11 25.17 -8.50
CA ALA A 430 -4.41 24.79 -7.94
C ALA A 430 -4.29 24.40 -6.46
N LEU A 431 -3.29 23.59 -6.09
CA LEU A 431 -3.05 23.23 -4.69
C LEU A 431 -2.72 24.46 -3.82
N GLN A 432 -1.92 25.40 -4.32
CA GLN A 432 -1.63 26.64 -3.60
C GLN A 432 -2.91 27.42 -3.27
N LEU A 433 -3.82 27.50 -4.24
CA LEU A 433 -5.10 28.19 -4.11
C LEU A 433 -6.04 27.46 -3.14
N PHE A 434 -6.10 26.12 -3.19
CA PHE A 434 -6.80 25.31 -2.19
C PHE A 434 -6.26 25.61 -0.78
N VAL A 435 -4.95 25.44 -0.55
CA VAL A 435 -4.33 25.73 0.76
C VAL A 435 -4.66 27.15 1.25
N ALA A 436 -4.66 28.14 0.36
CA ALA A 436 -5.03 29.52 0.69
C ALA A 436 -6.51 29.68 1.10
N GLY A 437 -7.42 28.97 0.42
CA GLY A 437 -8.86 28.93 0.75
C GLY A 437 -9.19 28.13 2.02
N GLY A 438 -8.24 27.36 2.55
CA GLY A 438 -8.46 26.47 3.70
C GLY A 438 -8.92 27.17 4.97
N LYS A 439 -8.54 28.45 5.19
CA LYS A 439 -9.02 29.22 6.35
C LYS A 439 -10.55 29.33 6.40
N ASP A 440 -11.19 29.41 5.24
CA ASP A 440 -12.63 29.56 5.11
C ASP A 440 -13.39 28.23 5.04
N LEU A 441 -12.72 27.15 4.61
CA LEU A 441 -13.38 25.89 4.25
C LEU A 441 -12.93 24.68 5.08
N ALA A 442 -11.97 24.80 6.00
CA ALA A 442 -11.47 23.67 6.80
C ALA A 442 -12.55 22.91 7.59
N GLY A 443 -13.67 23.57 7.91
CA GLY A 443 -14.82 22.93 8.56
C GLY A 443 -15.64 22.01 7.65
N SER A 444 -15.53 22.16 6.33
CA SER A 444 -16.23 21.32 5.35
C SER A 444 -15.50 19.99 5.14
N LEU A 445 -16.22 18.87 5.34
CA LEU A 445 -15.69 17.52 5.16
C LEU A 445 -15.28 17.24 3.72
N THR A 446 -16.09 17.68 2.76
CA THR A 446 -15.83 17.51 1.32
C THR A 446 -14.64 18.35 0.86
N TYR A 447 -14.46 19.55 1.42
CA TYR A 447 -13.27 20.35 1.17
C TYR A 447 -12.00 19.68 1.70
N ARG A 448 -12.04 19.12 2.92
CA ARG A 448 -10.89 18.39 3.48
C ARG A 448 -10.51 17.17 2.64
N TYR A 449 -11.49 16.40 2.18
CA TYR A 449 -11.27 15.30 1.25
C TYR A 449 -10.57 15.77 -0.04
N ASP A 450 -11.12 16.78 -0.72
CA ASP A 450 -10.56 17.26 -2.00
C ASP A 450 -9.15 17.87 -1.82
N LEU A 451 -8.89 18.53 -0.68
CA LEU A 451 -7.57 19.05 -0.34
C LEU A 451 -6.54 17.92 -0.16
N VAL A 452 -6.92 16.84 0.55
CA VAL A 452 -6.06 15.67 0.74
C VAL A 452 -5.78 14.98 -0.60
N ASP A 453 -6.81 14.77 -1.42
CA ASP A 453 -6.66 14.12 -2.73
C ASP A 453 -5.78 14.95 -3.69
N LEU A 454 -5.99 16.27 -3.74
CA LEU A 454 -5.17 17.17 -4.56
C LEU A 454 -3.71 17.24 -4.07
N THR A 455 -3.50 17.26 -2.75
CA THR A 455 -2.13 17.25 -2.19
C THR A 455 -1.43 15.93 -2.51
N ARG A 456 -2.14 14.79 -2.36
CA ARG A 456 -1.65 13.45 -2.72
C ARG A 456 -1.27 13.40 -4.19
N GLN A 457 -2.12 13.89 -5.09
CA GLN A 457 -1.88 13.95 -6.53
C GLN A 457 -0.61 14.73 -6.88
N VAL A 458 -0.40 15.90 -6.27
CA VAL A 458 0.83 16.69 -6.49
C VAL A 458 2.07 15.93 -6.03
N LEU A 459 2.01 15.28 -4.87
CA LEU A 459 3.15 14.53 -4.31
C LEU A 459 3.45 13.26 -5.11
N SER A 460 2.44 12.57 -5.66
CA SER A 460 2.64 11.38 -6.47
C SER A 460 3.36 11.71 -7.79
N LYS A 461 2.99 12.81 -8.46
CA LYS A 461 3.71 13.27 -9.67
C LYS A 461 5.13 13.75 -9.37
N LEU A 462 5.37 14.35 -8.20
CA LEU A 462 6.72 14.64 -7.72
C LEU A 462 7.54 13.36 -7.51
N ALA A 463 6.92 12.29 -7.00
CA ALA A 463 7.59 11.00 -6.81
C ALA A 463 7.97 10.39 -8.17
N ASN A 464 7.13 10.51 -9.19
CA ASN A 464 7.46 10.03 -10.53
C ASN A 464 8.74 10.67 -11.09
N GLU A 465 8.91 11.98 -10.91
CA GLU A 465 10.14 12.64 -11.33
C GLU A 465 11.37 12.16 -10.56
N GLU A 466 11.27 11.95 -9.25
CA GLU A 466 12.39 11.48 -8.43
C GLU A 466 12.79 10.05 -8.78
N TYR A 467 11.83 9.18 -9.12
CA TYR A 467 12.12 7.84 -9.63
C TYR A 467 12.92 7.90 -10.94
N ILE A 468 12.47 8.67 -11.92
CA ILE A 468 13.16 8.82 -13.21
C ILE A 468 14.59 9.35 -13.00
N LYS A 469 14.77 10.34 -12.12
CA LYS A 469 16.09 10.88 -11.77
C LYS A 469 16.97 9.83 -11.09
N ALA A 470 16.42 9.00 -10.20
CA ALA A 470 17.14 7.91 -9.55
C ALA A 470 17.62 6.86 -10.57
N VAL A 471 16.72 6.36 -11.43
CA VAL A 471 17.06 5.40 -12.50
C VAL A 471 18.09 5.98 -13.47
N THR A 472 17.91 7.24 -13.90
CA THR A 472 18.87 7.92 -14.78
C THR A 472 20.25 8.02 -14.14
N SER A 473 20.31 8.27 -12.82
CA SER A 473 21.57 8.32 -12.07
C SER A 473 22.22 6.94 -11.98
N PHE A 474 21.43 5.89 -11.79
CA PHE A 474 21.89 4.50 -11.86
C PHE A 474 22.52 4.18 -13.23
N GLN A 475 21.86 4.51 -14.33
CA GLN A 475 22.37 4.31 -15.69
C GLN A 475 23.67 5.08 -15.95
N LYS A 476 23.80 6.28 -15.39
CA LYS A 476 25.02 7.10 -15.45
C LYS A 476 26.11 6.66 -14.48
N LYS A 477 25.87 5.63 -13.66
CA LYS A 477 26.74 5.16 -12.59
C LYS A 477 27.08 6.25 -11.55
N ASP A 478 26.17 7.19 -11.34
CA ASP A 478 26.29 8.26 -10.33
C ASP A 478 25.60 7.81 -9.03
N ILE A 479 26.41 7.28 -8.10
CA ILE A 479 25.92 6.71 -6.84
C ILE A 479 25.37 7.78 -5.88
N ASP A 480 25.97 8.98 -5.88
CA ASP A 480 25.56 10.06 -4.98
C ASP A 480 24.21 10.63 -5.43
N ALA A 481 24.03 10.84 -6.74
CA ALA A 481 22.75 11.25 -7.30
C ALA A 481 21.67 10.16 -7.15
N LEU A 482 22.02 8.88 -7.36
CA LEU A 482 21.10 7.77 -7.11
C LEU A 482 20.63 7.76 -5.66
N HIS A 483 21.55 7.89 -4.70
CA HIS A 483 21.22 7.92 -3.28
C HIS A 483 20.36 9.14 -2.92
N PHE A 484 20.66 10.31 -3.47
CA PHE A 484 19.90 11.53 -3.24
C PHE A 484 18.46 11.44 -3.76
N HIS A 485 18.27 10.97 -5.00
CA HIS A 485 16.95 10.88 -5.63
C HIS A 485 16.12 9.72 -5.05
N SER A 486 16.74 8.58 -4.76
CA SER A 486 16.03 7.47 -4.09
C SER A 486 15.56 7.85 -2.69
N ASN A 487 16.37 8.52 -1.87
CA ASN A 487 15.94 8.98 -0.54
C ASN A 487 14.80 9.99 -0.61
N LYS A 488 14.79 10.88 -1.62
CA LYS A 488 13.66 11.80 -1.83
C LYS A 488 12.38 11.06 -2.20
N PHE A 489 12.48 10.04 -3.05
CA PHE A 489 11.34 9.18 -3.40
C PHE A 489 10.77 8.50 -2.14
N LEU A 490 11.64 7.88 -1.33
CA LEU A 490 11.23 7.23 -0.08
C LEU A 490 10.63 8.22 0.92
N GLN A 491 11.12 9.46 0.96
CA GLN A 491 10.55 10.51 1.81
C GLN A 491 9.14 10.93 1.33
N LEU A 492 8.91 10.99 0.02
CA LEU A 492 7.57 11.29 -0.53
C LEU A 492 6.55 10.22 -0.13
N ILE A 493 6.92 8.94 -0.10
CA ILE A 493 6.05 7.87 0.41
C ILE A 493 5.64 8.14 1.86
N LYS A 494 6.60 8.47 2.73
CA LYS A 494 6.35 8.76 4.15
C LYS A 494 5.50 10.00 4.36
N ASP A 495 5.71 11.02 3.54
CA ASP A 495 4.94 12.26 3.61
C ASP A 495 3.49 12.05 3.14
N ILE A 496 3.29 11.25 2.09
CA ILE A 496 1.96 10.85 1.62
C ILE A 496 1.26 9.99 2.68
N GLU A 497 1.96 9.05 3.33
CA GLU A 497 1.39 8.27 4.46
C GLU A 497 0.80 9.19 5.55
N ILE A 498 1.55 10.22 5.97
CA ILE A 498 1.09 11.19 6.98
C ILE A 498 -0.13 11.99 6.50
N LEU A 499 -0.13 12.37 5.21
CA LEU A 499 -1.25 13.08 4.60
C LEU A 499 -2.52 12.23 4.58
N LEU A 500 -2.42 10.99 4.09
CA LEU A 500 -3.55 10.07 3.96
C LEU A 500 -4.12 9.70 5.34
N ALA A 501 -3.28 9.57 6.36
CA ALA A 501 -3.71 9.30 7.73
C ALA A 501 -4.63 10.40 8.32
N SER A 502 -4.65 11.59 7.72
CA SER A 502 -5.39 12.74 8.22
C SER A 502 -6.86 12.81 7.78
N ASP A 503 -7.37 11.82 7.02
CA ASP A 503 -8.76 11.78 6.59
C ASP A 503 -9.32 10.34 6.56
N ASP A 504 -10.58 10.17 7.02
CA ASP A 504 -11.21 8.85 7.23
C ASP A 504 -11.37 8.06 5.92
N ASN A 505 -11.36 8.74 4.77
CA ASN A 505 -11.58 8.14 3.45
C ASN A 505 -10.32 7.48 2.85
N PHE A 506 -9.16 7.65 3.48
CA PHE A 506 -7.87 7.17 2.94
C PHE A 506 -7.17 6.19 3.89
N LEU A 507 -7.92 5.35 4.61
CA LEU A 507 -7.39 4.44 5.63
C LEU A 507 -7.51 2.98 5.21
N LEU A 508 -6.42 2.21 5.25
CA LEU A 508 -6.47 0.77 5.00
C LEU A 508 -7.28 0.03 6.07
N GLY A 509 -7.24 0.52 7.31
CA GLY A 509 -7.92 -0.14 8.43
C GLY A 509 -9.42 -0.25 8.24
N THR A 510 -10.08 0.74 7.63
CA THR A 510 -11.53 0.71 7.40
C THR A 510 -11.91 -0.43 6.44
N TRP A 511 -11.11 -0.66 5.40
CA TRP A 511 -11.27 -1.77 4.45
C TRP A 511 -11.09 -3.13 5.14
N LEU A 512 -9.98 -3.32 5.87
CA LEU A 512 -9.67 -4.60 6.51
C LEU A 512 -10.63 -4.94 7.65
N GLU A 513 -11.03 -3.96 8.47
CA GLU A 513 -12.02 -4.20 9.53
C GLU A 513 -13.41 -4.49 8.96
N SER A 514 -13.79 -3.88 7.83
CA SER A 514 -15.06 -4.22 7.14
C SER A 514 -15.07 -5.69 6.71
N ALA A 515 -13.97 -6.18 6.13
CA ALA A 515 -13.84 -7.59 5.75
C ALA A 515 -13.95 -8.52 6.98
N LYS A 516 -13.24 -8.18 8.06
CA LYS A 516 -13.24 -8.98 9.30
C LYS A 516 -14.57 -8.98 10.03
N LYS A 517 -15.34 -7.89 9.95
CA LYS A 517 -16.67 -7.77 10.60
C LYS A 517 -17.69 -8.73 10.00
N LEU A 518 -17.54 -9.10 8.73
CA LEU A 518 -18.44 -10.05 8.06
C LEU A 518 -18.15 -11.53 8.40
N ALA A 519 -17.01 -11.82 9.03
CA ALA A 519 -16.65 -13.19 9.41
C ALA A 519 -17.37 -13.65 10.69
N SER A 520 -17.89 -14.88 10.67
CA SER A 520 -18.56 -15.51 11.81
C SER A 520 -17.59 -16.29 12.71
N ASN A 521 -16.38 -16.61 12.24
CA ASN A 521 -15.40 -17.40 12.98
C ASN A 521 -13.94 -16.98 12.65
N PRO A 522 -12.95 -17.41 13.45
CA PRO A 522 -11.54 -17.03 13.24
C PRO A 522 -10.95 -17.46 11.88
N SER A 523 -11.42 -18.57 11.31
CA SER A 523 -10.94 -19.06 10.01
C SER A 523 -11.41 -18.14 8.88
N GLU A 524 -12.70 -17.81 8.87
CA GLU A 524 -13.27 -16.82 7.94
C GLU A 524 -12.61 -15.46 8.11
N LYS A 525 -12.38 -15.02 9.35
CA LYS A 525 -11.73 -13.73 9.63
C LYS A 525 -10.35 -13.64 8.99
N LYS A 526 -9.56 -14.71 9.11
CA LYS A 526 -8.23 -14.81 8.48
C LYS A 526 -8.34 -14.82 6.95
N GLN A 527 -9.26 -15.61 6.40
CA GLN A 527 -9.46 -15.71 4.95
C GLN A 527 -9.92 -14.38 4.33
N TYR A 528 -10.86 -13.68 4.98
CA TYR A 528 -11.43 -12.43 4.46
C TYR A 528 -10.42 -11.30 4.55
N GLU A 529 -9.65 -11.21 5.64
CA GLU A 529 -8.53 -10.27 5.72
C GLU A 529 -7.46 -10.55 4.66
N TRP A 530 -7.10 -11.82 4.44
CA TRP A 530 -6.18 -12.20 3.36
C TRP A 530 -6.74 -11.83 1.98
N ASN A 531 -8.02 -12.12 1.69
CA ASN A 531 -8.69 -11.73 0.44
C ASN A 531 -8.63 -10.21 0.24
N ALA A 532 -8.96 -9.44 1.28
CA ALA A 532 -8.97 -7.98 1.27
C ALA A 532 -7.57 -7.38 1.02
N ARG A 533 -6.53 -7.98 1.60
CA ARG A 533 -5.12 -7.60 1.38
C ARG A 533 -4.64 -7.97 -0.02
N THR A 534 -4.92 -9.20 -0.46
CA THR A 534 -4.47 -9.72 -1.74
C THR A 534 -5.04 -8.93 -2.91
N GLN A 535 -6.34 -8.60 -2.87
CA GLN A 535 -7.02 -7.87 -3.94
C GLN A 535 -6.35 -6.53 -4.26
N VAL A 536 -5.98 -5.74 -3.25
CA VAL A 536 -5.39 -4.41 -3.43
C VAL A 536 -3.86 -4.42 -3.62
N THR A 537 -3.26 -5.60 -3.73
CA THR A 537 -1.81 -5.81 -3.90
C THR A 537 -1.52 -6.78 -5.05
N MET A 538 -1.11 -8.03 -4.80
CA MET A 538 -0.73 -8.98 -5.86
C MET A 538 -1.90 -9.45 -6.73
N TRP A 539 -3.13 -9.33 -6.22
CA TRP A 539 -4.38 -9.80 -6.81
C TRP A 539 -4.48 -11.33 -6.93
N TYR A 540 -3.45 -12.00 -7.42
CA TYR A 540 -3.27 -13.46 -7.45
C TYR A 540 -1.80 -13.82 -7.15
N ASP A 541 -1.53 -14.95 -6.51
CA ASP A 541 -0.16 -15.37 -6.23
C ASP A 541 0.40 -16.27 -7.32
N THR A 542 1.61 -15.99 -7.76
CA THR A 542 2.31 -16.77 -8.78
C THR A 542 3.36 -17.69 -8.11
N ASN A 543 4.55 -17.85 -8.70
CA ASN A 543 5.63 -18.63 -8.10
C ASN A 543 6.72 -17.71 -7.52
N GLU A 544 7.77 -18.28 -6.94
CA GLU A 544 8.83 -17.51 -6.29
C GLU A 544 9.57 -16.52 -7.22
N THR A 545 9.51 -16.70 -8.54
CA THR A 545 10.32 -15.94 -9.53
C THR A 545 9.52 -15.21 -10.59
N THR A 546 8.23 -15.50 -10.66
CA THR A 546 7.27 -14.91 -11.59
C THR A 546 6.28 -14.19 -10.73
N GLN A 547 5.99 -12.94 -11.04
CA GLN A 547 5.03 -12.12 -10.30
C GLN A 547 3.68 -12.09 -11.03
N SER A 548 2.63 -11.67 -10.33
CA SER A 548 1.28 -11.60 -10.88
C SER A 548 1.20 -10.59 -12.02
N LYS A 549 0.60 -10.98 -13.14
CA LYS A 549 0.34 -9.99 -14.21
C LYS A 549 -0.65 -8.90 -13.79
N LEU A 550 -1.39 -9.11 -12.69
CA LEU A 550 -2.29 -8.14 -12.08
C LEU A 550 -1.77 -7.57 -10.75
N HIS A 551 -0.47 -7.72 -10.45
CA HIS A 551 0.12 -7.02 -9.31
C HIS A 551 -0.18 -5.52 -9.41
N ASP A 552 -0.57 -4.93 -8.29
CA ASP A 552 -0.92 -3.53 -8.14
C ASP A 552 -2.05 -3.05 -9.08
N TYR A 553 -2.82 -3.96 -9.73
CA TYR A 553 -3.93 -3.57 -10.61
C TYR A 553 -4.96 -2.71 -9.87
N ALA A 554 -5.35 -3.16 -8.68
CA ALA A 554 -6.29 -2.48 -7.79
C ALA A 554 -5.56 -1.71 -6.67
N ASN A 555 -4.42 -1.07 -6.99
CA ASN A 555 -3.65 -0.29 -6.02
C ASN A 555 -4.47 0.83 -5.37
N LYS A 556 -4.07 1.24 -4.16
CA LYS A 556 -4.79 2.25 -3.36
C LYS A 556 -3.82 3.24 -2.72
N PHE A 557 -4.25 4.50 -2.64
CA PHE A 557 -3.62 5.50 -1.79
C PHE A 557 -4.24 5.50 -0.40
N TRP A 558 -3.91 4.47 0.38
CA TRP A 558 -4.37 4.35 1.76
C TRP A 558 -3.20 4.39 2.76
N SER A 559 -3.39 5.16 3.83
CA SER A 559 -2.53 5.11 5.02
C SER A 559 -2.55 3.70 5.61
N GLY A 560 -1.37 3.26 6.07
CA GLY A 560 -1.08 1.89 6.42
C GLY A 560 -0.48 1.13 5.25
N LEU A 561 -1.05 1.22 4.04
CA LEU A 561 -0.54 0.51 2.86
C LEU A 561 0.78 1.13 2.36
N PHE A 562 0.91 2.46 2.42
CA PHE A 562 2.12 3.17 2.03
C PHE A 562 3.31 2.81 2.92
N GLU A 563 3.14 2.87 4.25
CA GLU A 563 4.21 2.51 5.17
C GLU A 563 4.55 1.01 5.16
N SER A 564 3.55 0.13 5.11
CA SER A 564 3.76 -1.31 5.34
C SER A 564 4.02 -2.14 4.07
N TYR A 565 3.59 -1.67 2.90
CA TYR A 565 3.66 -2.42 1.64
C TYR A 565 4.51 -1.71 0.57
N TYR A 566 4.19 -0.46 0.22
CA TYR A 566 4.90 0.24 -0.86
C TYR A 566 6.30 0.72 -0.45
N LEU A 567 6.46 1.29 0.75
CA LEU A 567 7.76 1.79 1.23
C LEU A 567 8.83 0.69 1.29
N PRO A 568 8.57 -0.52 1.84
CA PRO A 568 9.59 -1.56 1.88
C PRO A 568 9.97 -2.12 0.50
N ARG A 569 9.01 -2.20 -0.43
CA ARG A 569 9.28 -2.59 -1.84
C ARG A 569 10.20 -1.58 -2.51
N ALA A 570 9.87 -0.29 -2.39
CA ALA A 570 10.68 0.82 -2.90
C ALA A 570 12.11 0.81 -2.33
N SER A 571 12.21 0.68 -0.99
CA SER A 571 13.49 0.67 -0.28
C SER A 571 14.36 -0.51 -0.73
N THR A 572 13.75 -1.68 -0.92
CA THR A 572 14.46 -2.87 -1.39
C THR A 572 14.98 -2.66 -2.80
N TYR A 573 14.16 -2.14 -3.72
CA TYR A 573 14.58 -1.84 -5.10
C TYR A 573 15.80 -0.91 -5.16
N PHE A 574 15.75 0.25 -4.50
CA PHE A 574 16.86 1.21 -4.52
C PHE A 574 18.12 0.69 -3.82
N SER A 575 17.96 -0.20 -2.83
CA SER A 575 19.09 -0.88 -2.20
C SER A 575 19.82 -1.78 -3.20
N TYR A 576 19.09 -2.56 -4.00
CA TYR A 576 19.69 -3.38 -5.06
C TYR A 576 20.41 -2.54 -6.11
N LEU A 577 19.82 -1.42 -6.55
CA LEU A 577 20.49 -0.51 -7.49
C LEU A 577 21.80 0.03 -6.91
N SER A 578 21.76 0.46 -5.64
CA SER A 578 22.94 0.98 -4.95
C SER A 578 24.02 -0.08 -4.78
N GLU A 579 23.65 -1.31 -4.43
CA GLU A 579 24.58 -2.43 -4.28
C GLU A 579 25.21 -2.85 -5.62
N SER A 580 24.42 -2.89 -6.69
CA SER A 580 24.92 -3.14 -8.04
C SER A 580 25.99 -2.14 -8.45
N LEU A 581 25.78 -0.83 -8.20
CA LEU A 581 26.83 0.17 -8.48
C LEU A 581 28.06 0.01 -7.59
N ARG A 582 27.90 -0.21 -6.27
CA ARG A 582 29.04 -0.36 -5.35
C ARG A 582 29.92 -1.56 -5.69
N ARG A 583 29.31 -2.66 -6.12
CA ARG A 583 30.02 -3.90 -6.49
C ARG A 583 30.42 -3.94 -7.95
N ASN A 584 30.01 -2.94 -8.75
CA ASN A 584 30.16 -2.93 -10.20
C ASN A 584 29.57 -4.21 -10.85
N GLU A 585 28.43 -4.66 -10.35
CA GLU A 585 27.68 -5.83 -10.82
C GLU A 585 26.41 -5.38 -11.58
N LYS A 586 25.87 -6.26 -12.43
CA LYS A 586 24.55 -6.02 -13.06
C LYS A 586 23.43 -6.04 -12.01
N PHE A 587 22.32 -5.36 -12.31
CA PHE A 587 21.11 -5.46 -11.49
C PHE A 587 20.57 -6.89 -11.48
N LYS A 588 20.40 -7.46 -10.28
CA LYS A 588 19.93 -8.85 -10.12
C LYS A 588 18.41 -8.90 -10.08
N LEU A 589 17.77 -8.67 -11.23
CA LEU A 589 16.31 -8.59 -11.37
C LEU A 589 15.57 -9.77 -10.72
N ILE A 590 16.02 -11.01 -10.97
CA ILE A 590 15.37 -12.22 -10.44
C ILE A 590 15.47 -12.30 -8.91
N GLU A 591 16.61 -11.94 -8.33
CA GLU A 591 16.80 -12.01 -6.88
C GLU A 591 16.02 -10.91 -6.15
N TRP A 592 16.03 -9.69 -6.70
CA TRP A 592 15.15 -8.63 -6.23
C TRP A 592 13.68 -9.06 -6.32
N ARG A 593 13.29 -9.70 -7.42
CA ARG A 593 11.92 -10.17 -7.64
C ARG A 593 11.48 -11.21 -6.61
N LYS A 594 12.29 -12.24 -6.39
CA LYS A 594 12.05 -13.24 -5.34
C LYS A 594 11.82 -12.57 -3.99
N GLN A 595 12.65 -11.58 -3.65
CA GLN A 595 12.58 -10.90 -2.37
C GLN A 595 11.28 -10.10 -2.19
N TRP A 596 10.86 -9.32 -3.20
CA TRP A 596 9.65 -8.51 -3.05
C TRP A 596 8.36 -9.32 -3.18
N ILE A 597 8.35 -10.43 -3.95
CA ILE A 597 7.23 -11.40 -3.95
C ILE A 597 7.09 -12.00 -2.55
N LEU A 598 8.18 -12.52 -1.97
CA LEU A 598 8.16 -13.09 -0.62
C LEU A 598 7.66 -12.08 0.42
N GLN A 599 8.09 -10.83 0.31
CA GLN A 599 7.62 -9.75 1.18
C GLN A 599 6.13 -9.46 1.01
N SER A 600 5.63 -9.48 -0.23
CA SER A 600 4.22 -9.24 -0.54
C SER A 600 3.33 -10.35 0.02
N ASN A 601 3.71 -11.60 -0.22
CA ASN A 601 2.97 -12.77 0.30
C ASN A 601 2.93 -12.75 1.83
N LYS A 602 4.05 -12.42 2.49
CA LYS A 602 4.10 -12.27 3.94
C LYS A 602 3.18 -11.15 4.45
N TRP A 603 3.09 -10.03 3.73
CA TRP A 603 2.22 -8.92 4.10
C TRP A 603 0.74 -9.29 3.97
N GLN A 604 0.37 -10.06 2.94
CA GLN A 604 -0.99 -10.56 2.74
C GLN A 604 -1.42 -11.56 3.82
N GLU A 605 -0.49 -12.39 4.29
CA GLU A 605 -0.69 -13.30 5.43
C GLU A 605 -0.70 -12.59 6.79
N GLY A 606 -0.32 -11.31 6.83
CA GLY A 606 -0.21 -10.50 8.03
C GLY A 606 -1.55 -10.24 8.72
N ASN A 607 -1.47 -9.93 10.02
CA ASN A 607 -2.63 -9.63 10.88
C ASN A 607 -2.43 -8.30 11.64
N GLU A 608 -1.59 -7.42 11.11
CA GLU A 608 -1.32 -6.11 11.69
C GLU A 608 -2.61 -5.27 11.73
N LEU A 609 -2.77 -4.53 12.82
CA LEU A 609 -3.89 -3.62 13.00
C LEU A 609 -3.55 -2.26 12.41
N TYR A 610 -4.49 -1.70 11.65
CA TYR A 610 -4.37 -0.38 11.04
C TYR A 610 -5.47 0.55 11.59
N PRO A 611 -5.20 1.86 11.72
CA PRO A 611 -6.21 2.81 12.18
C PRO A 611 -7.47 2.82 11.30
N VAL A 612 -8.64 2.88 11.95
CA VAL A 612 -9.97 3.06 11.31
C VAL A 612 -10.50 4.48 11.44
N LYS A 613 -9.71 5.36 12.07
CA LYS A 613 -10.03 6.77 12.30
C LYS A 613 -8.82 7.61 12.00
N ALA A 614 -9.08 8.73 11.33
CA ALA A 614 -8.09 9.69 10.94
C ALA A 614 -7.40 10.31 12.16
N ASN A 615 -6.14 10.69 11.95
CA ASN A 615 -5.35 11.43 12.93
C ASN A 615 -4.58 12.56 12.24
N GLY A 616 -4.57 13.72 12.87
CA GLY A 616 -3.92 14.92 12.35
C GLY A 616 -4.90 15.91 11.72
N ASN A 617 -4.37 17.07 11.33
CA ASN A 617 -5.14 18.15 10.70
C ASN A 617 -4.78 18.23 9.22
N SER A 618 -5.73 17.85 8.35
CA SER A 618 -5.52 17.74 6.91
C SER A 618 -5.04 19.05 6.28
N LEU A 619 -5.55 20.20 6.73
CA LEU A 619 -5.13 21.51 6.23
C LEU A 619 -3.69 21.84 6.64
N ALA A 620 -3.37 21.69 7.93
CA ALA A 620 -2.02 21.98 8.43
C ALA A 620 -0.96 21.08 7.78
N ILE A 621 -1.28 19.79 7.60
CA ILE A 621 -0.40 18.83 6.94
C ILE A 621 -0.23 19.19 5.46
N SER A 622 -1.32 19.44 4.73
CA SER A 622 -1.27 19.83 3.32
C SER A 622 -0.47 21.13 3.11
N GLN A 623 -0.65 22.11 3.99
CA GLN A 623 0.11 23.35 3.98
C GLN A 623 1.61 23.11 4.23
N ALA A 624 1.96 22.29 5.22
CA ALA A 624 3.35 21.96 5.53
C ALA A 624 4.03 21.22 4.37
N LEU A 625 3.33 20.29 3.73
CA LEU A 625 3.84 19.54 2.57
C LEU A 625 3.96 20.44 1.34
N TYR A 626 2.99 21.30 1.07
CA TYR A 626 3.10 22.31 0.02
C TYR A 626 4.35 23.18 0.24
N GLU A 627 4.55 23.72 1.45
CA GLU A 627 5.71 24.54 1.79
C GLU A 627 7.05 23.79 1.64
N LYS A 628 7.08 22.51 2.02
CA LYS A 628 8.24 21.62 1.87
C LYS A 628 8.65 21.43 0.41
N TYR A 629 7.68 21.35 -0.51
CA TYR A 629 7.93 21.00 -1.91
C TYR A 629 7.78 22.18 -2.91
N LYS A 630 7.19 23.33 -2.54
CA LYS A 630 6.87 24.46 -3.45
C LYS A 630 8.06 25.08 -4.18
N LYS A 631 9.26 25.04 -3.61
CA LYS A 631 10.47 25.63 -4.23
C LYS A 631 10.97 24.82 -5.43
N ARG A 632 10.40 23.64 -5.67
CA ARG A 632 10.73 22.82 -6.83
C ARG A 632 9.89 23.28 -8.01
N LYS A 633 10.53 23.96 -8.97
CA LYS A 633 9.99 24.00 -10.33
C LYS A 633 10.06 22.56 -10.84
N LEU A 634 8.91 21.93 -11.11
CA LEU A 634 8.89 20.67 -11.86
C LEU A 634 9.49 20.97 -13.23
N THR A 635 10.69 20.44 -13.46
CA THR A 635 11.45 20.72 -14.68
C THR A 635 10.77 19.99 -15.82
N ARG A 636 10.48 20.73 -16.90
CA ARG A 636 9.96 20.19 -18.16
C ARG A 636 10.86 19.03 -18.62
N SER A 637 10.46 17.81 -18.30
CA SER A 637 11.11 16.62 -18.82
C SER A 637 10.88 16.61 -20.33
N LYS A 638 11.96 16.59 -21.11
CA LYS A 638 11.92 16.44 -22.58
C LYS A 638 11.26 15.12 -23.03
N TYR A 639 10.89 14.25 -22.09
CA TYR A 639 10.29 12.95 -22.35
C TYR A 639 8.75 12.98 -22.45
N TYR A 640 8.09 14.12 -22.18
CA TYR A 640 6.62 14.25 -22.15
C TYR A 640 6.07 15.24 -23.19
N THR A 641 6.55 15.21 -24.44
CA THR A 641 5.95 16.02 -25.52
C THR A 641 5.43 15.17 -26.66
N SER A 642 4.13 14.90 -26.64
CA SER A 642 3.32 14.91 -27.87
C SER A 642 2.41 16.14 -27.79
N THR A 643 2.90 17.27 -28.31
CA THR A 643 2.02 18.41 -28.60
C THR A 643 1.41 18.20 -29.99
N TYR A 644 0.11 17.93 -30.05
CA TYR A 644 -0.65 18.09 -31.30
C TYR A 644 -0.72 19.56 -31.67
N LYS A 645 -0.31 19.88 -32.89
CA LYS A 645 -0.56 21.18 -33.52
C LYS A 645 -2.06 21.30 -33.77
N VAL A 646 -2.70 22.22 -33.07
CA VAL A 646 -4.00 22.77 -33.50
C VAL A 646 -3.77 23.47 -34.83
N HIS A 647 -4.34 22.93 -35.91
CA HIS A 647 -4.49 23.66 -37.16
C HIS A 647 -5.62 24.69 -36.98
N PRO A 648 -5.35 26.01 -37.03
CA PRO A 648 -6.42 26.98 -37.10
C PRO A 648 -7.00 26.93 -38.52
N SER A 649 -8.29 26.62 -38.64
CA SER A 649 -9.05 26.90 -39.84
C SER A 649 -9.03 28.42 -40.07
N LYS A 650 -8.46 28.82 -41.21
CA LYS A 650 -8.55 30.19 -41.72
C LYS A 650 -10.02 30.46 -42.05
N ASN A 651 -10.61 31.45 -41.42
CA ASN A 651 -11.60 32.31 -42.07
C ASN A 651 -11.38 33.75 -41.60
N THR A 652 -11.14 34.60 -42.58
CA THR A 652 -10.79 36.01 -42.50
C THR A 652 -12.04 36.90 -42.46
N SER A 653 -12.06 37.91 -41.60
CA SER A 653 -12.63 39.27 -41.81
C SER A 653 -12.44 40.06 -40.50
N SER A 654 -11.43 40.92 -40.42
CA SER A 654 -11.48 42.38 -40.65
C SER A 654 -12.05 43.20 -39.47
N SER A 655 -11.18 43.91 -38.75
CA SER A 655 -11.11 45.40 -38.72
C SER A 655 -10.63 46.00 -37.37
N SER A 656 -9.82 47.05 -37.51
CA SER A 656 -9.42 48.13 -36.58
C SER A 656 -8.90 47.78 -35.18
N SER A 657 -7.59 47.88 -34.89
CA SER A 657 -6.80 49.11 -34.66
C SER A 657 -7.31 50.02 -33.54
N THR A 658 -6.62 50.07 -32.40
CA THR A 658 -6.16 51.32 -31.75
C THR A 658 -4.99 50.98 -30.80
N LYS A 659 -3.88 51.70 -30.96
CA LYS A 659 -2.71 51.73 -30.07
C LYS A 659 -3.04 52.53 -28.81
N CYS A 660 -2.54 52.15 -27.63
CA CYS A 660 -1.79 53.10 -26.80
C CYS A 660 -1.00 52.41 -25.67
N ALA A 661 0.25 52.85 -25.52
CA ALA A 661 1.15 52.54 -24.42
C ALA A 661 0.97 53.59 -23.30
N VAL A 662 1.11 53.20 -22.03
CA VAL A 662 1.52 54.10 -20.93
C VAL A 662 2.38 53.31 -19.92
N CYS A 663 3.42 53.97 -19.45
CA CYS A 663 4.49 53.52 -18.58
C CYS A 663 4.34 54.15 -17.16
N PHE A 664 5.13 53.66 -16.18
CA PHE A 664 5.31 54.14 -14.79
C PHE A 664 4.14 53.86 -13.81
N THR A 665 4.34 53.51 -12.53
CA THR A 665 5.42 53.86 -11.58
C THR A 665 5.50 52.83 -10.45
N ARG A 666 6.69 52.67 -9.89
CA ARG A 666 7.06 51.78 -8.76
C ARG A 666 7.02 52.61 -7.48
N ALA A 667 6.25 52.21 -6.46
CA ALA A 667 6.28 52.83 -5.13
C ALA A 667 6.92 51.89 -4.11
N ARG A 668 7.96 52.42 -3.45
CA ARG A 668 8.71 51.88 -2.31
C ARG A 668 7.97 52.29 -1.03
N PHE A 669 7.88 51.41 -0.03
CA PHE A 669 7.73 51.80 1.36
C PHE A 669 8.70 50.96 2.20
N GLU A 670 9.62 51.64 2.88
CA GLU A 670 10.46 51.13 3.95
C GLU A 670 9.77 51.37 5.30
N MET A 671 9.90 50.43 6.23
CA MET A 671 10.15 50.73 7.64
C MET A 671 11.06 49.63 8.18
N GLY A 672 12.24 50.05 8.67
CA GLY A 672 13.20 49.19 9.33
C GLY A 672 12.97 49.11 10.84
N SER A 673 13.60 48.11 11.46
CA SER A 673 14.20 48.25 12.80
C SER A 673 15.32 47.22 12.93
N SER A 674 16.53 47.72 13.17
CA SER A 674 17.76 47.00 13.48
C SER A 674 17.96 46.85 14.99
N VAL A 675 18.47 45.71 15.49
CA VAL A 675 19.45 45.52 16.59
C VAL A 675 19.83 44.02 16.51
N GLY A 676 21.05 43.49 16.62
CA GLY A 676 22.37 43.95 17.05
C GLY A 676 23.08 42.69 17.61
N GLY A 677 24.29 42.39 17.14
CA GLY A 677 25.09 41.28 17.66
C GLY A 677 25.70 41.60 19.02
N GLY A 678 25.72 40.63 19.93
CA GLY A 678 26.35 40.75 21.24
C GLY A 678 26.31 39.45 22.04
N ASN A 679 27.50 38.97 22.45
CA ASN A 679 27.76 37.86 23.37
C ASN A 679 26.92 37.96 24.66
N SER A 680 26.32 36.85 25.13
CA SER A 680 25.76 36.80 26.49
C SER A 680 25.93 35.45 27.16
N ASN A 681 26.25 35.56 28.44
CA ASN A 681 26.52 34.51 29.41
C ASN A 681 25.34 33.55 29.59
N ASN A 682 25.66 32.32 29.99
CA ASN A 682 24.81 31.12 30.05
C ASN A 682 23.72 31.12 31.15
N ALA A 683 23.01 32.24 31.36
CA ALA A 683 21.99 32.41 32.39
C ALA A 683 20.63 32.81 31.79
N GLY A 684 20.01 31.90 31.03
CA GLY A 684 18.68 32.15 30.45
C GLY A 684 18.11 31.09 29.52
N VAL A 685 18.78 29.94 29.34
CA VAL A 685 18.29 28.90 28.41
C VAL A 685 17.15 28.11 29.03
N GLU A 686 15.95 28.23 28.45
CA GLU A 686 14.83 27.34 28.75
C GLU A 686 15.05 25.96 28.08
N TRP A 687 15.71 25.06 28.79
CA TRP A 687 16.15 23.75 28.30
C TRP A 687 15.03 22.86 27.72
N HIS A 688 13.80 23.01 28.19
CA HIS A 688 12.65 22.27 27.67
C HIS A 688 12.23 22.72 26.26
N VAL A 689 12.53 23.97 25.87
CA VAL A 689 12.22 24.55 24.54
C VAL A 689 13.46 24.91 23.71
N ARG A 690 14.67 24.51 24.14
CA ARG A 690 15.93 24.70 23.39
C ARG A 690 15.80 24.22 21.93
N PRO A 691 16.39 24.85 20.90
CA PRO A 691 16.44 24.28 19.56
C PRO A 691 17.09 22.88 19.55
N SER A 692 16.52 21.92 18.80
CA SER A 692 17.05 20.56 18.73
C SER A 692 18.41 20.52 18.02
N ASN A 693 19.34 19.70 18.51
CA ASN A 693 20.65 19.52 17.89
C ASN A 693 20.64 18.26 17.01
N PRO A 694 20.84 18.35 15.68
CA PRO A 694 20.78 17.19 14.79
C PRO A 694 21.87 16.14 15.03
N LYS A 695 22.91 16.44 15.83
CA LYS A 695 23.92 15.45 16.25
C LYS A 695 23.51 14.67 17.49
N ASN A 696 22.47 15.10 18.20
CA ASN A 696 21.99 14.44 19.41
C ASN A 696 21.21 13.17 19.06
N PRO A 697 21.47 12.03 19.73
CA PRO A 697 20.71 10.81 19.54
C PRO A 697 19.23 11.02 19.92
N ILE A 698 18.33 10.46 19.12
CA ILE A 698 16.91 10.40 19.44
C ILE A 698 16.56 8.97 19.82
N VAL A 699 15.86 8.77 20.94
CA VAL A 699 15.38 7.46 21.41
C VAL A 699 13.88 7.49 21.61
N PHE A 700 13.25 6.33 21.75
CA PHE A 700 11.82 6.22 21.98
C PHE A 700 11.45 5.13 22.99
N PHE A 701 10.31 5.32 23.65
CA PHE A 701 9.59 4.32 24.44
C PHE A 701 8.15 4.19 23.96
N ASP A 702 7.70 2.98 23.66
CA ASP A 702 6.27 2.66 23.53
C ASP A 702 5.76 2.23 24.90
N VAL A 703 4.74 2.91 25.42
CA VAL A 703 4.25 2.71 26.78
C VAL A 703 2.87 2.06 26.78
N THR A 704 2.63 1.13 27.69
CA THR A 704 1.31 0.59 28.03
C THR A 704 0.88 0.99 29.45
N ILE A 705 -0.42 1.18 29.68
CA ILE A 705 -1.04 1.39 30.99
C ILE A 705 -2.09 0.29 31.19
N GLY A 706 -1.92 -0.59 32.17
CA GLY A 706 -2.88 -1.69 32.43
C GLY A 706 -3.09 -2.62 31.22
N ASN A 707 -2.04 -2.82 30.40
CA ASN A 707 -2.03 -3.54 29.11
C ASN A 707 -2.62 -2.82 27.89
N ILE A 708 -3.10 -1.59 28.05
CA ILE A 708 -3.59 -0.77 26.93
C ILE A 708 -2.44 0.11 26.42
N PRO A 709 -2.16 0.16 25.10
CA PRO A 709 -1.18 1.08 24.53
C PRO A 709 -1.53 2.55 24.87
N ALA A 710 -0.62 3.26 25.53
CA ALA A 710 -0.79 4.65 25.94
C ALA A 710 -0.22 5.65 24.91
N GLY A 711 0.80 5.23 24.16
CA GLY A 711 1.45 5.96 23.08
C GLY A 711 2.98 5.88 23.13
N ARG A 712 3.65 6.64 22.24
CA ARG A 712 5.11 6.70 22.14
C ARG A 712 5.69 7.98 22.74
N ILE A 713 6.69 7.86 23.62
CA ILE A 713 7.51 8.96 24.11
C ILE A 713 8.79 9.02 23.25
N LYS A 714 8.92 10.04 22.39
CA LYS A 714 10.18 10.33 21.66
C LYS A 714 11.03 11.30 22.46
N MET A 715 12.34 11.07 22.53
CA MET A 715 13.24 11.83 23.39
C MET A 715 14.55 12.16 22.68
N GLU A 716 14.95 13.42 22.70
CA GLU A 716 16.30 13.87 22.32
C GLU A 716 17.23 13.71 23.52
N LEU A 717 18.40 13.10 23.33
CA LEU A 717 19.45 12.98 24.34
C LEU A 717 20.53 14.02 24.08
N PHE A 718 20.84 14.84 25.07
CA PHE A 718 21.80 15.93 25.00
C PHE A 718 23.27 15.44 25.01
N ALA A 719 23.65 14.62 24.02
CA ALA A 719 25.00 14.11 23.88
C ALA A 719 26.04 15.22 23.62
N ASP A 720 25.60 16.40 23.18
CA ASP A 720 26.42 17.59 23.01
C ASP A 720 26.90 18.23 24.32
N ILE A 721 26.18 18.02 25.44
CA ILE A 721 26.57 18.53 26.76
C ILE A 721 26.83 17.43 27.79
N THR A 722 26.15 16.29 27.71
CA THR A 722 26.28 15.15 28.62
C THR A 722 26.49 13.84 27.83
N PRO A 723 27.61 13.70 27.09
CA PRO A 723 27.85 12.55 26.23
C PRO A 723 27.87 11.21 26.96
N LYS A 724 28.46 11.11 28.16
CA LYS A 724 28.50 9.85 28.92
C LYS A 724 27.11 9.46 29.42
N THR A 725 26.36 10.43 29.93
CA THR A 725 25.01 10.21 30.46
C THR A 725 24.04 9.83 29.33
N ALA A 726 24.13 10.54 28.19
CA ALA A 726 23.37 10.25 26.98
C ALA A 726 23.71 8.85 26.43
N GLU A 727 24.99 8.47 26.36
CA GLU A 727 25.41 7.17 25.85
C GLU A 727 24.97 6.02 26.77
N ASN A 728 24.99 6.21 28.10
CA ASN A 728 24.42 5.24 29.05
C ASN A 728 22.93 4.98 28.76
N PHE A 729 22.13 6.04 28.66
CA PHE A 729 20.69 5.94 28.40
C PHE A 729 20.38 5.33 27.01
N ARG A 730 21.13 5.78 25.99
CA ARG A 730 21.02 5.31 24.61
C ARG A 730 21.28 3.81 24.49
N ASN A 731 22.33 3.29 25.12
CA ASN A 731 22.64 1.85 25.06
C ASN A 731 21.56 1.01 25.73
N ARG A 732 21.01 1.46 26.86
CA ARG A 732 19.90 0.77 27.56
C ARG A 732 18.59 0.80 26.76
N SER A 733 18.39 1.82 25.94
CA SER A 733 17.24 1.94 25.04
C SER A 733 17.32 1.00 23.82
N LYS A 734 18.53 0.62 23.38
CA LYS A 734 18.73 -0.25 22.19
C LYS A 734 18.66 -1.75 22.46
N MET A 735 18.71 -2.18 23.72
CA MET A 735 18.99 -3.57 24.08
C MET A 735 17.75 -4.49 23.93
N LEU A 736 17.53 -4.95 22.70
CA LEU A 736 16.43 -5.84 22.28
C LEU A 736 16.97 -6.94 21.35
N GLY A 737 17.30 -8.12 21.91
CA GLY A 737 17.28 -9.44 21.25
C GLY A 737 18.12 -9.76 19.99
N LYS A 738 18.63 -8.79 19.23
CA LYS A 738 19.41 -8.98 18.00
C LYS A 738 20.47 -7.87 17.94
N PHE A 739 21.65 -8.18 17.40
CA PHE A 739 22.91 -7.41 17.46
C PHE A 739 23.79 -7.65 18.69
N ILE A 740 24.67 -8.65 18.58
CA ILE A 740 26.12 -8.63 18.86
C ILE A 740 26.63 -9.94 18.22
N ILE A 741 26.87 -9.91 16.91
CA ILE A 741 27.72 -10.86 16.17
C ILE A 741 28.42 -10.11 15.02
N LEU A 742 27.83 -9.06 14.46
CA LEU A 742 28.34 -8.45 13.22
C LEU A 742 29.47 -7.41 13.34
N LYS A 743 29.95 -7.06 14.55
CA LYS A 743 31.04 -6.06 14.71
C LYS A 743 32.38 -6.63 15.17
N CYS A 744 32.44 -7.91 15.55
CA CYS A 744 33.71 -8.59 15.84
C CYS A 744 34.41 -9.09 14.58
N CYS A 745 33.68 -9.36 13.50
CA CYS A 745 34.27 -9.83 12.24
C CYS A 745 35.05 -8.74 11.49
N THR A 746 34.72 -7.46 11.69
CA THR A 746 35.35 -6.37 10.94
C THR A 746 36.75 -6.00 11.47
N VAL A 747 37.01 -6.19 12.77
CA VAL A 747 38.32 -5.86 13.38
C VAL A 747 39.32 -7.01 13.24
N ALA A 748 38.85 -8.26 13.05
CA ALA A 748 39.71 -9.41 12.79
C ALA A 748 40.24 -9.47 11.33
N LEU A 749 39.64 -8.71 10.41
CA LEU A 749 40.02 -8.68 8.99
C LEU A 749 41.15 -7.67 8.68
N GLU A 750 41.48 -6.77 9.60
CA GLU A 750 42.54 -5.75 9.41
C GLU A 750 43.90 -6.12 10.04
N SER A 751 43.99 -7.28 10.71
CA SER A 751 45.28 -7.80 11.21
C SER A 751 45.76 -8.94 10.32
N ASN A 752 46.79 -8.64 9.54
CA ASN A 752 47.42 -9.40 8.45
C ASN A 752 48.03 -10.78 8.88
N LEU A 753 47.26 -11.65 9.54
CA LEU A 753 47.67 -12.97 9.98
C LEU A 753 46.96 -14.05 9.15
N LYS A 754 47.72 -14.69 8.26
CA LYS A 754 47.30 -15.85 7.47
C LYS A 754 46.95 -17.03 8.39
N ILE A 755 45.65 -17.31 8.56
CA ILE A 755 45.16 -18.61 9.08
C ILE A 755 43.98 -19.04 8.18
N PRO A 756 43.87 -20.31 7.76
CA PRO A 756 42.82 -20.77 6.84
C PRO A 756 41.45 -20.77 7.53
N LEU A 757 40.47 -20.11 6.91
CA LEU A 757 39.09 -20.00 7.37
C LEU A 757 38.17 -20.84 6.46
N TYR A 758 37.48 -21.84 7.03
CA TYR A 758 36.10 -22.26 6.69
C TYR A 758 35.68 -23.44 7.61
N PRO A 759 34.41 -23.57 8.06
CA PRO A 759 33.36 -22.58 8.29
C PRO A 759 32.99 -22.44 9.78
N LEU A 760 32.77 -21.20 10.23
CA LEU A 760 32.22 -20.86 11.54
C LEU A 760 30.83 -20.25 11.35
N VAL A 761 29.88 -21.10 10.93
CA VAL A 761 28.44 -20.78 10.95
C VAL A 761 27.73 -22.02 11.45
N GLU A 762 27.63 -22.17 12.78
CA GLU A 762 26.56 -22.93 13.44
C GLU A 762 26.75 -22.85 14.97
N SER A 763 26.06 -21.91 15.63
CA SER A 763 25.93 -21.96 17.09
C SER A 763 24.58 -21.44 17.62
N LYS A 764 23.53 -21.52 16.79
CA LYS A 764 22.14 -21.31 17.27
C LYS A 764 21.20 -22.48 17.05
N MET A 765 21.62 -23.59 16.45
CA MET A 765 20.79 -24.80 16.34
C MET A 765 21.00 -25.81 17.48
N THR A 766 22.11 -25.78 18.21
CA THR A 766 22.45 -26.92 19.09
C THR A 766 21.59 -27.02 20.36
N MET A 767 21.09 -25.90 20.91
CA MET A 767 20.22 -25.97 22.11
C MET A 767 18.74 -26.16 21.77
N ALA A 768 18.29 -25.71 20.59
CA ALA A 768 16.94 -26.00 20.11
C ALA A 768 16.81 -27.47 19.68
N VAL A 769 17.85 -28.05 19.07
CA VAL A 769 17.90 -29.48 18.69
C VAL A 769 17.97 -30.39 19.92
N LEU A 770 18.57 -29.97 21.04
CA LEU A 770 18.56 -30.76 22.28
C LEU A 770 17.17 -30.79 22.95
N HIS A 771 16.40 -29.69 22.91
CA HIS A 771 15.07 -29.65 23.51
C HIS A 771 13.99 -30.25 22.61
N TRP A 772 14.12 -30.11 21.28
CA TRP A 772 13.26 -30.77 20.30
C TRP A 772 13.61 -32.26 20.18
N GLY A 773 14.89 -32.64 20.14
CA GLY A 773 15.33 -34.02 20.04
C GLY A 773 14.85 -34.91 21.20
N VAL A 774 14.84 -34.41 22.44
CA VAL A 774 14.33 -35.18 23.59
C VAL A 774 12.80 -35.35 23.55
N GLN A 775 12.07 -34.35 23.03
CA GLN A 775 10.60 -34.42 22.84
C GLN A 775 10.22 -35.31 21.64
N THR A 776 10.98 -35.23 20.55
CA THR A 776 10.81 -36.06 19.35
C THR A 776 11.19 -37.53 19.61
N ILE A 777 12.20 -37.82 20.44
CA ILE A 777 12.53 -39.20 20.85
C ILE A 777 11.43 -39.79 21.75
N LYS A 778 10.77 -38.97 22.59
CA LYS A 778 9.58 -39.39 23.34
C LYS A 778 8.41 -39.69 22.39
N LEU A 779 8.13 -38.81 21.43
CA LEU A 779 7.05 -39.02 20.44
C LEU A 779 7.30 -40.24 19.55
N ILE A 780 8.54 -40.45 19.10
CA ILE A 780 8.91 -41.61 18.26
C ILE A 780 8.82 -42.91 19.08
N ARG A 781 9.20 -42.93 20.36
CA ARG A 781 9.00 -44.11 21.22
C ARG A 781 7.53 -44.46 21.42
N THR A 782 6.65 -43.47 21.54
CA THR A 782 5.19 -43.69 21.63
C THR A 782 4.63 -44.17 20.29
N PHE A 783 5.08 -43.58 19.18
CA PHE A 783 4.62 -43.93 17.83
C PHE A 783 5.09 -45.34 17.37
N VAL A 784 6.28 -45.79 17.79
CA VAL A 784 6.82 -47.13 17.50
C VAL A 784 6.23 -48.20 18.43
N SER A 785 5.72 -47.83 19.61
CA SER A 785 4.99 -48.76 20.49
C SER A 785 3.55 -49.01 20.05
N ASP A 786 2.92 -48.05 19.37
CA ASP A 786 1.51 -48.14 18.94
C ASP A 786 1.31 -48.77 17.55
N MET A 787 2.37 -48.86 16.73
CA MET A 787 2.35 -49.60 15.46
C MET A 787 2.96 -50.99 15.62
N GLY A 788 2.15 -51.95 16.07
CA GLY A 788 2.51 -53.36 16.15
C GLY A 788 2.73 -54.01 14.78
N TYR A 789 3.85 -53.70 14.13
CA TYR A 789 4.31 -54.37 12.91
C TYR A 789 5.73 -54.91 13.09
N GLY A 790 5.80 -56.21 13.37
CA GLY A 790 6.98 -57.00 13.06
C GLY A 790 7.04 -57.23 11.55
N CYS A 791 8.07 -56.72 10.89
CA CYS A 791 8.35 -57.07 9.50
C CYS A 791 9.66 -57.86 9.45
N GLN A 792 9.54 -59.18 9.31
CA GLN A 792 10.62 -60.05 8.87
C GLN A 792 10.60 -60.02 7.33
N ASN A 793 11.66 -59.48 6.72
CA ASN A 793 11.96 -59.39 5.28
C ASN A 793 11.33 -58.22 4.50
N CYS A 794 12.09 -57.12 4.38
CA CYS A 794 11.93 -56.13 3.30
C CYS A 794 13.28 -55.84 2.64
N ASP A 795 13.33 -56.02 1.32
CA ASP A 795 14.51 -55.96 0.46
C ASP A 795 14.40 -54.72 -0.44
N SER A 796 14.85 -53.56 0.06
CA SER A 796 15.18 -52.39 -0.77
C SER A 796 16.15 -51.45 -0.04
N THR A 797 17.12 -50.89 -0.76
CA THR A 797 18.31 -50.19 -0.24
C THR A 797 18.04 -48.87 0.50
N CYS A 798 16.83 -48.33 0.44
CA CYS A 798 16.49 -47.05 1.10
C CYS A 798 16.13 -47.21 2.60
N GLU A 799 15.53 -48.32 3.02
CA GLU A 799 15.20 -48.55 4.44
C GLU A 799 16.40 -49.04 5.28
N ALA A 800 17.37 -49.71 4.66
CA ALA A 800 18.58 -50.17 5.34
C ALA A 800 19.46 -49.00 5.83
N GLN A 801 19.48 -47.87 5.12
CA GLN A 801 20.24 -46.67 5.53
C GLN A 801 19.57 -45.95 6.70
N PHE A 802 18.24 -45.93 6.75
CA PHE A 802 17.48 -45.32 7.84
C PHE A 802 17.66 -46.10 9.15
N CYS A 803 17.58 -47.44 9.11
CA CYS A 803 17.86 -48.29 10.26
C CYS A 803 19.33 -48.21 10.75
N LYS A 804 20.29 -47.98 9.83
CA LYS A 804 21.70 -47.80 10.15
C LYS A 804 22.00 -46.44 10.80
N PHE A 805 21.32 -45.39 10.34
CA PHE A 805 21.39 -44.06 10.96
C PHE A 805 20.80 -44.07 12.37
N VAL A 806 19.63 -44.69 12.56
CA VAL A 806 19.00 -44.80 13.90
C VAL A 806 19.90 -45.56 14.87
N ARG A 807 20.62 -46.61 14.46
CA ARG A 807 21.61 -47.31 15.31
C ARG A 807 22.83 -46.45 15.67
N LEU A 808 23.33 -45.62 14.75
CA LEU A 808 24.51 -44.80 14.96
C LEU A 808 24.30 -43.64 15.93
N VAL A 809 23.09 -43.06 15.95
CA VAL A 809 22.74 -41.94 16.86
C VAL A 809 22.27 -42.45 18.23
N SER A 810 22.07 -43.77 18.38
CA SER A 810 21.65 -44.41 19.63
C SER A 810 22.81 -44.95 20.48
N ASP A 811 24.06 -44.86 20.01
CA ASP A 811 25.25 -45.39 20.71
C ASP A 811 25.90 -44.30 21.62
N PRO A 812 25.83 -44.43 22.95
CA PRO A 812 26.36 -43.44 23.89
C PRO A 812 27.89 -43.32 23.86
N ASP A 813 28.62 -44.37 23.50
CA ASP A 813 30.09 -44.41 23.59
C ASP A 813 30.76 -43.63 22.43
N HIS A 814 30.05 -43.47 21.31
CA HIS A 814 30.54 -42.69 20.18
C HIS A 814 30.51 -41.18 20.47
N LEU A 815 29.50 -40.71 21.21
CA LEU A 815 29.33 -39.30 21.57
C LEU A 815 30.35 -38.86 22.65
N ALA A 816 30.72 -39.76 23.57
CA ALA A 816 31.68 -39.47 24.64
C ALA A 816 33.12 -39.28 24.12
N LYS A 817 33.53 -39.98 23.04
CA LYS A 817 34.88 -39.87 22.46
C LYS A 817 35.17 -38.50 21.82
N HIS A 818 34.17 -37.83 21.27
CA HIS A 818 34.36 -36.52 20.62
C HIS A 818 34.46 -35.36 21.62
N LEU A 819 33.76 -35.42 22.75
CA LEU A 819 33.88 -34.42 23.83
C LEU A 819 35.24 -34.44 24.53
N GLY A 820 35.86 -35.62 24.67
CA GLY A 820 37.18 -35.78 25.29
C GLY A 820 38.34 -35.15 24.50
N TRP A 821 38.22 -35.06 23.17
CA TRP A 821 39.26 -34.45 22.32
C TRP A 821 39.30 -32.93 22.49
N TYR A 822 38.13 -32.29 22.59
CA TYR A 822 38.00 -30.83 22.68
C TYR A 822 38.58 -30.25 23.99
N LEU A 823 38.45 -30.99 25.10
CA LEU A 823 38.93 -30.56 26.42
C LEU A 823 40.46 -30.67 26.59
N ARG A 824 41.12 -31.52 25.81
CA ARG A 824 42.59 -31.68 25.88
C ARG A 824 43.33 -30.55 25.17
N THR A 825 42.79 -30.02 24.08
CA THR A 825 43.40 -28.95 23.29
C THR A 825 43.40 -27.61 24.03
N TYR A 826 42.40 -27.34 24.87
CA TYR A 826 42.29 -26.08 25.62
C TYR A 826 43.31 -25.96 26.77
N LYS A 827 43.83 -27.08 27.29
CA LYS A 827 44.81 -27.11 28.39
C LYS A 827 46.26 -26.86 27.97
N GLN A 828 46.59 -26.82 26.67
CA GLN A 828 47.97 -26.71 26.18
C GLN A 828 48.45 -25.28 25.82
N LEU A 829 47.66 -24.23 26.04
CA LEU A 829 48.11 -22.84 25.80
C LEU A 829 49.11 -22.36 26.88
N ASP A 830 50.32 -21.98 26.46
CA ASP A 830 51.43 -21.60 27.34
C ASP A 830 51.26 -20.21 28.04
N LYS A 831 52.14 -19.93 29.01
CA LYS A 831 52.15 -18.68 29.79
C LYS A 831 52.44 -17.42 28.94
N THR A 832 53.10 -17.56 27.79
CA THR A 832 53.46 -16.49 26.87
C THR A 832 52.25 -16.05 26.05
N GLY A 833 51.40 -16.99 25.62
CA GLY A 833 50.11 -16.72 24.98
C GLY A 833 49.14 -15.98 25.91
N LYS A 834 49.12 -16.34 27.19
CA LYS A 834 48.30 -15.64 28.21
C LYS A 834 48.79 -14.22 28.50
N ARG A 835 50.10 -13.95 28.40
CA ARG A 835 50.68 -12.61 28.65
C ARG A 835 50.48 -11.66 27.46
N LYS A 836 50.56 -12.16 26.22
CA LYS A 836 50.24 -11.37 25.01
C LYS A 836 48.78 -10.94 24.96
N CYS A 837 47.85 -11.82 25.32
CA CYS A 837 46.43 -11.46 25.41
C CYS A 837 46.15 -10.42 26.51
N ARG A 838 46.91 -10.43 27.62
CA ARG A 838 46.72 -9.48 28.73
C ARG A 838 47.18 -8.05 28.38
N ASN A 839 48.23 -7.90 27.56
CA ASN A 839 48.71 -6.59 27.13
C ASN A 839 47.87 -5.97 25.99
N LEU A 840 47.17 -6.79 25.19
CA LEU A 840 46.20 -6.31 24.18
C LEU A 840 44.89 -5.78 24.77
N ILE A 841 44.64 -6.03 26.06
CA ILE A 841 43.39 -5.66 26.76
C ILE A 841 43.48 -4.28 27.41
N GLN A 842 44.68 -3.69 27.54
CA GLN A 842 44.85 -2.43 28.28
C GLN A 842 44.49 -1.15 27.52
N ASP A 843 44.17 -1.21 26.22
CA ASP A 843 43.99 0.00 25.40
C ASP A 843 42.65 0.09 24.65
N ASN A 844 41.59 -0.57 25.13
CA ASN A 844 40.29 -0.48 24.48
C ASN A 844 39.12 -0.57 25.49
N THR A 845 38.65 0.59 25.94
CA THR A 845 37.46 0.80 26.79
C THR A 845 36.19 0.12 26.25
N TYR A 846 36.12 -0.16 24.95
CA TYR A 846 35.00 -0.87 24.32
C TYR A 846 34.91 -2.37 24.70
N ASN A 847 36.04 -3.03 24.95
CA ASN A 847 36.06 -4.49 25.17
C ASN A 847 35.68 -4.88 26.60
N GLU A 848 35.94 -4.02 27.60
CA GLU A 848 35.52 -4.29 28.98
C GLU A 848 34.00 -4.19 29.16
N ILE A 849 33.36 -3.22 28.50
CA ILE A 849 31.90 -3.04 28.49
C ILE A 849 31.23 -4.26 27.86
N LEU A 850 31.76 -4.77 26.74
CA LEU A 850 31.25 -5.95 26.05
C LEU A 850 31.41 -7.23 26.89
N PHE A 851 32.51 -7.36 27.64
CA PHE A 851 32.78 -8.52 28.49
C PHE A 851 31.87 -8.58 29.73
N ARG A 852 31.65 -7.45 30.40
CA ARG A 852 30.68 -7.35 31.52
C ARG A 852 29.24 -7.55 31.04
N PHE A 853 28.92 -7.09 29.82
CA PHE A 853 27.62 -7.30 29.18
C PHE A 853 27.31 -8.78 28.92
N LEU A 854 28.30 -9.57 28.49
CA LEU A 854 28.17 -11.01 28.28
C LEU A 854 27.97 -11.79 29.59
N LEU A 855 28.58 -11.35 30.70
CA LEU A 855 28.39 -11.94 32.02
C LEU A 855 26.96 -11.76 32.54
N MET A 856 26.37 -10.56 32.39
CA MET A 856 25.00 -10.26 32.83
C MET A 856 23.94 -11.07 32.06
N ARG A 857 24.14 -11.28 30.75
CA ARG A 857 23.25 -12.10 29.91
C ARG A 857 23.28 -13.59 30.27
N LYS A 858 24.41 -14.08 30.79
CA LYS A 858 24.58 -15.48 31.25
C LYS A 858 23.82 -15.77 32.56
N ALA A 859 23.43 -14.72 33.29
CA ALA A 859 22.71 -14.81 34.58
C ALA A 859 21.18 -14.61 34.48
N GLY A 860 20.62 -14.40 33.28
CA GLY A 860 19.17 -14.22 33.08
C GLY A 860 18.61 -12.86 33.50
N LEU A 861 19.46 -11.86 33.78
CA LEU A 861 19.03 -10.52 34.19
C LEU A 861 18.58 -9.66 32.99
N PRO A 862 17.52 -8.84 33.10
CA PRO A 862 17.13 -7.85 32.08
C PRO A 862 18.26 -6.85 31.83
N VAL A 863 18.49 -6.47 30.58
CA VAL A 863 19.69 -5.66 30.20
C VAL A 863 19.36 -4.27 29.62
N GLY A 864 18.07 -3.93 29.47
CA GLY A 864 17.61 -2.68 28.89
C GLY A 864 16.24 -2.25 29.40
N TYR A 865 15.72 -1.15 28.85
CA TYR A 865 14.48 -0.55 29.35
C TYR A 865 13.20 -1.29 28.93
N LYS A 866 13.25 -2.17 27.92
CA LYS A 866 12.11 -2.99 27.53
C LYS A 866 11.64 -3.85 28.70
N GLY A 867 10.36 -3.75 29.04
CA GLY A 867 9.71 -4.41 30.17
C GLY A 867 9.88 -3.70 31.50
N SER A 868 10.65 -2.61 31.58
CA SER A 868 10.80 -1.81 32.80
C SER A 868 9.51 -1.03 33.07
N GLN A 869 9.15 -0.91 34.35
CA GLN A 869 7.95 -0.20 34.78
C GLN A 869 8.29 1.22 35.25
N PHE A 870 7.34 2.14 35.12
CA PHE A 870 7.37 3.41 35.86
C PHE A 870 6.99 3.11 37.31
N HIS A 871 7.99 2.92 38.17
CA HIS A 871 7.79 2.44 39.55
C HIS A 871 7.42 3.56 40.53
N ARG A 872 7.57 4.84 40.15
CA ARG A 872 7.19 5.99 40.99
C ARG A 872 6.68 7.15 40.12
N VAL A 873 5.45 7.60 40.38
CA VAL A 873 4.77 8.68 39.63
C VAL A 873 4.22 9.70 40.62
N ILE A 874 4.64 10.96 40.51
CA ILE A 874 4.15 12.04 41.36
C ILE A 874 3.58 13.12 40.45
N LYS A 875 2.27 13.31 40.52
CA LYS A 875 1.53 14.31 39.74
C LYS A 875 2.08 15.72 40.00
N ASP A 876 2.18 16.51 38.94
CA ASP A 876 2.76 17.86 38.92
C ASP A 876 4.22 17.93 39.35
N PHE A 877 4.94 16.80 39.35
CA PHE A 877 6.35 16.71 39.66
C PHE A 877 7.14 15.90 38.62
N MET A 878 7.06 14.56 38.64
CA MET A 878 7.85 13.70 37.77
C MET A 878 7.32 12.27 37.68
N ILE A 879 7.70 11.57 36.60
CA ILE A 879 7.52 10.13 36.43
C ILE A 879 8.90 9.44 36.37
N GLN A 880 9.15 8.45 37.22
CA GLN A 880 10.44 7.77 37.38
C GLN A 880 10.35 6.31 36.94
N ALA A 881 11.37 5.87 36.19
CA ALA A 881 11.49 4.52 35.64
C ALA A 881 12.97 4.10 35.56
N GLY A 882 13.23 2.99 34.87
CA GLY A 882 14.59 2.55 34.53
C GLY A 882 15.21 1.57 35.52
N ASP A 883 14.50 1.16 36.56
CA ASP A 883 14.90 0.02 37.39
C ASP A 883 14.43 -1.28 36.72
N PHE A 884 15.19 -1.77 35.75
CA PHE A 884 14.98 -3.09 35.14
C PHE A 884 15.68 -4.21 35.91
N VAL A 885 16.39 -3.91 37.00
CA VAL A 885 17.13 -4.92 37.79
C VAL A 885 16.21 -5.53 38.84
N LYS A 886 15.46 -4.68 39.57
CA LYS A 886 14.56 -5.09 40.65
C LYS A 886 13.12 -4.62 40.44
N GLY A 887 12.90 -3.56 39.66
CA GLY A 887 11.56 -3.03 39.38
C GLY A 887 10.87 -2.35 40.57
N ASP A 888 11.61 -2.02 41.62
CA ASP A 888 11.10 -1.41 42.87
C ASP A 888 11.72 -0.05 43.19
N GLY A 889 12.70 0.39 42.40
CA GLY A 889 13.43 1.64 42.60
C GLY A 889 14.72 1.50 43.40
N SER A 890 15.10 0.29 43.81
CA SER A 890 16.37 0.02 44.52
C SER A 890 17.47 -0.53 43.61
N GLY A 891 17.17 -0.83 42.34
CA GLY A 891 18.16 -1.28 41.36
C GLY A 891 19.02 -0.15 40.80
N CYS A 892 20.33 -0.39 40.68
CA CYS A 892 21.28 0.60 40.17
C CYS A 892 22.40 -0.11 39.39
N VAL A 893 22.46 0.12 38.07
CA VAL A 893 23.53 -0.38 37.20
C VAL A 893 23.72 0.58 36.03
N SER A 894 24.95 0.81 35.58
CA SER A 894 25.26 1.62 34.39
C SER A 894 26.01 0.81 33.35
N ILE A 895 26.24 1.36 32.16
CA ILE A 895 27.13 0.72 31.18
C ILE A 895 28.62 0.83 31.59
N TYR A 896 28.93 1.68 32.56
CA TYR A 896 30.28 1.96 33.05
C TYR A 896 30.61 1.21 34.35
N GLY A 897 29.66 0.49 34.94
CA GLY A 897 29.84 -0.22 36.21
C GLY A 897 28.57 -0.25 37.05
N HIS A 898 28.73 -0.24 38.38
CA HIS A 898 27.58 -0.21 39.30
C HIS A 898 26.95 1.19 39.38
N LYS A 899 27.79 2.24 39.42
CA LYS A 899 27.42 3.67 39.46
C LYS A 899 28.39 4.47 38.59
N PHE A 900 28.03 5.69 38.19
CA PHE A 900 28.92 6.65 37.53
C PHE A 900 28.69 8.07 38.03
N ASP A 901 29.70 8.92 37.82
CA ASP A 901 29.74 10.30 38.32
C ASP A 901 28.69 11.22 37.69
N ASP A 902 28.36 12.31 38.38
CA ASP A 902 27.54 13.39 37.82
C ASP A 902 28.36 14.13 36.76
N GLU A 903 27.97 13.99 35.49
CA GLU A 903 28.80 14.46 34.36
C GLU A 903 28.95 15.99 34.31
N ASN A 904 27.85 16.72 34.47
CA ASN A 904 27.80 18.16 34.72
C ASN A 904 26.36 18.59 35.06
N PHE A 905 26.19 19.85 35.46
CA PHE A 905 24.89 20.45 35.77
C PHE A 905 24.59 21.68 34.90
N ILE A 906 25.02 21.65 33.63
CA ILE A 906 24.81 22.75 32.67
C ILE A 906 23.31 22.94 32.40
N ALA A 907 22.60 21.85 32.13
CA ALA A 907 21.16 21.88 31.90
C ALA A 907 20.37 21.95 33.22
N LYS A 908 19.40 22.87 33.26
CA LYS A 908 18.53 23.15 34.42
C LYS A 908 17.12 22.62 34.19
N HIS A 909 16.41 22.27 35.27
CA HIS A 909 15.06 21.69 35.25
C HIS A 909 13.98 22.75 34.99
N THR A 910 14.07 23.42 33.85
CA THR A 910 13.31 24.64 33.51
C THR A 910 11.83 24.43 33.17
N GLY A 911 11.38 23.19 32.96
CA GLY A 911 9.99 22.91 32.57
C GLY A 911 9.69 21.42 32.41
N PRO A 912 8.46 21.08 31.97
CA PRO A 912 8.04 19.70 31.77
C PRO A 912 8.75 19.04 30.59
N GLY A 913 8.86 17.72 30.64
CA GLY A 913 9.42 16.90 29.57
C GLY A 913 10.95 16.78 29.58
N LEU A 914 11.65 17.22 30.63
CA LEU A 914 13.10 17.05 30.74
C LEU A 914 13.44 15.66 31.31
N LEU A 915 14.41 14.98 30.69
CA LEU A 915 14.99 13.72 31.18
C LEU A 915 16.14 14.02 32.13
N SER A 916 16.12 13.41 33.31
CA SER A 916 17.15 13.60 34.33
C SER A 916 17.46 12.31 35.09
N MET A 917 18.72 12.13 35.50
CA MET A 917 19.18 10.92 36.17
C MET A 917 18.67 10.85 37.61
N ALA A 918 18.09 9.70 37.99
CA ALA A 918 17.83 9.43 39.40
C ALA A 918 19.12 8.93 40.06
N ASN A 919 19.43 9.49 41.24
CA ASN A 919 20.60 9.13 42.04
C ASN A 919 20.24 9.08 43.54
N SER A 920 21.17 8.59 44.35
CA SER A 920 21.08 8.52 45.83
C SER A 920 22.17 9.38 46.48
N GLY A 921 22.47 10.53 45.90
CA GLY A 921 23.58 11.41 46.29
C GLY A 921 24.61 11.59 45.16
N VAL A 922 25.58 12.46 45.41
CA VAL A 922 26.62 12.85 44.44
C VAL A 922 27.31 11.60 43.86
N ASN A 923 27.46 11.56 42.55
CA ASN A 923 28.15 10.52 41.79
C ASN A 923 27.56 9.11 41.94
N THR A 924 26.24 9.00 42.03
CA THR A 924 25.55 7.69 42.17
C THR A 924 24.59 7.36 41.02
N ASN A 925 24.86 7.87 39.82
CA ASN A 925 24.02 7.63 38.65
C ASN A 925 24.09 6.16 38.20
N GLY A 926 22.95 5.59 37.79
CA GLY A 926 22.83 4.19 37.36
C GLY A 926 22.01 4.03 36.08
N CYS A 927 20.91 3.29 36.18
CA CYS A 927 19.97 3.05 35.07
C CYS A 927 18.66 3.82 35.24
N GLN A 928 18.35 4.27 36.45
CA GLN A 928 17.10 4.96 36.75
C GLN A 928 17.14 6.41 36.28
N PHE A 929 15.99 6.88 35.81
CA PHE A 929 15.78 8.23 35.31
C PHE A 929 14.38 8.69 35.67
N PHE A 930 14.14 10.00 35.59
CA PHE A 930 12.81 10.58 35.66
C PHE A 930 12.58 11.58 34.54
N ILE A 931 11.30 11.77 34.19
CA ILE A 931 10.82 12.80 33.26
C ILE A 931 10.02 13.82 34.07
N THR A 932 10.40 15.10 33.97
CA THR A 932 9.69 16.17 34.69
C THR A 932 8.29 16.40 34.13
N CYS A 933 7.33 16.69 35.00
CA CYS A 933 5.96 17.08 34.62
C CYS A 933 5.68 18.57 34.91
N SER A 934 6.60 19.25 35.58
CA SER A 934 6.60 20.69 35.90
C SER A 934 8.04 21.21 35.96
N LYS A 935 8.22 22.50 36.26
CA LYS A 935 9.54 23.09 36.54
C LYS A 935 10.02 22.62 37.92
N CYS A 936 11.26 22.12 38.01
CA CYS A 936 11.82 21.49 39.22
C CYS A 936 13.20 22.05 39.60
N ASP A 937 13.32 23.37 39.74
CA ASP A 937 14.60 24.07 39.98
C ASP A 937 15.34 23.63 41.27
N TRP A 938 14.63 23.14 42.29
CA TRP A 938 15.25 22.58 43.52
C TRP A 938 16.07 21.30 43.30
N LEU A 939 15.96 20.67 42.11
CA LEU A 939 16.77 19.53 41.66
C LEU A 939 18.03 19.96 40.91
N ASP A 940 18.18 21.25 40.60
CA ASP A 940 19.37 21.76 39.92
C ASP A 940 20.61 21.55 40.78
N ASN A 941 21.72 21.20 40.11
CA ASN A 941 23.00 20.84 40.73
C ASN A 941 22.97 19.57 41.61
N LYS A 942 21.87 18.81 41.57
CA LYS A 942 21.74 17.51 42.27
C LYS A 942 21.48 16.35 41.31
N HIS A 943 20.75 16.60 40.22
CA HIS A 943 20.45 15.61 39.19
C HIS A 943 20.88 16.10 37.81
N VAL A 944 21.53 15.22 37.04
CA VAL A 944 22.02 15.53 35.70
C VAL A 944 20.87 15.49 34.69
N VAL A 945 20.50 16.65 34.13
CA VAL A 945 19.58 16.74 32.99
C VAL A 945 20.33 16.35 31.72
N PHE A 946 19.83 15.34 31.00
CA PHE A 946 20.55 14.75 29.87
C PHE A 946 19.69 14.60 28.60
N GLY A 947 18.45 15.09 28.60
CA GLY A 947 17.60 15.04 27.41
C GLY A 947 16.24 15.70 27.62
N ARG A 948 15.39 15.58 26.61
CA ARG A 948 13.99 16.04 26.66
C ARG A 948 13.06 15.22 25.79
N VAL A 949 11.77 15.29 26.09
CA VAL A 949 10.67 14.71 25.30
C VAL A 949 10.36 15.62 24.11
N LEU A 950 10.07 15.02 22.96
CA LEU A 950 9.76 15.69 21.70
C LEU A 950 8.28 15.51 21.31
N GLY A 951 7.70 16.58 20.74
CA GLY A 951 6.36 16.57 20.13
C GLY A 951 5.28 15.98 21.03
N ASP A 952 4.42 15.13 20.45
CA ASP A 952 3.27 14.51 21.13
C ASP A 952 3.66 13.54 22.25
N GLY A 953 4.95 13.22 22.43
CA GLY A 953 5.43 12.37 23.52
C GLY A 953 5.08 12.93 24.90
N LEU A 954 4.90 14.25 25.02
CA LEU A 954 4.50 14.90 26.27
C LEU A 954 3.07 14.53 26.67
N LEU A 955 2.17 14.25 25.72
CA LEU A 955 0.81 13.79 26.03
C LEU A 955 0.83 12.42 26.71
N VAL A 956 1.74 11.54 26.30
CA VAL A 956 1.91 10.21 26.92
C VAL A 956 2.47 10.36 28.35
N VAL A 957 3.41 11.27 28.57
CA VAL A 957 3.90 11.63 29.91
C VAL A 957 2.73 12.11 30.78
N ARG A 958 1.85 12.98 30.27
CA ARG A 958 0.64 13.43 30.98
C ARG A 958 -0.35 12.29 31.29
N LYS A 959 -0.48 11.30 30.40
CA LYS A 959 -1.31 10.11 30.67
C LYS A 959 -0.75 9.30 31.83
N ILE A 960 0.56 9.04 31.86
CA ILE A 960 1.22 8.30 32.95
C ILE A 960 1.10 9.08 34.27
N GLU A 961 1.35 10.39 34.23
CA GLU A 961 1.24 11.30 35.38
C GLU A 961 -0.15 11.27 36.05
N ASN A 962 -1.22 11.13 35.27
CA ASN A 962 -2.60 11.11 35.77
C ASN A 962 -3.09 9.72 36.17
N VAL A 963 -2.24 8.68 36.15
CA VAL A 963 -2.61 7.36 36.67
C VAL A 963 -2.70 7.42 38.20
N ALA A 964 -3.78 6.87 38.76
CA ALA A 964 -3.96 6.80 40.21
C ALA A 964 -2.80 6.03 40.87
N THR A 965 -2.23 6.59 41.93
CA THR A 965 -1.09 6.00 42.66
C THR A 965 -1.52 5.41 44.01
N GLY A 966 -0.77 4.42 44.46
CA GLY A 966 -0.88 3.79 45.79
C GLY A 966 0.27 4.21 46.71
N PRO A 967 0.54 3.42 47.77
CA PRO A 967 1.65 3.65 48.68
C PRO A 967 2.99 3.84 47.94
N ASN A 968 3.85 4.71 48.45
CA ASN A 968 5.14 5.09 47.84
C ASN A 968 5.04 5.73 46.44
N ASN A 969 3.88 6.25 46.05
CA ASN A 969 3.61 6.84 44.75
C ASN A 969 3.73 5.85 43.58
N ARG A 970 3.51 4.56 43.84
CA ARG A 970 3.53 3.53 42.80
C ARG A 970 2.20 3.54 42.02
N PRO A 971 2.19 3.53 40.67
CA PRO A 971 0.95 3.46 39.90
C PRO A 971 0.10 2.22 40.25
N LYS A 972 -1.22 2.41 40.43
CA LYS A 972 -2.18 1.30 40.65
C LYS A 972 -2.34 0.43 39.40
N LEU A 973 -2.28 1.06 38.22
CA LEU A 973 -2.19 0.37 36.94
C LEU A 973 -0.73 0.35 36.49
N ALA A 974 -0.22 -0.82 36.13
CA ALA A 974 1.16 -0.97 35.66
C ALA A 974 1.38 -0.12 34.41
N CYS A 975 2.31 0.83 34.52
CA CYS A 975 2.80 1.64 33.41
C CYS A 975 4.13 1.05 32.95
N VAL A 976 4.19 0.45 31.75
CA VAL A 976 5.33 -0.37 31.30
C VAL A 976 5.89 0.15 29.99
N ILE A 977 7.23 0.19 29.88
CA ILE A 977 7.94 0.40 28.61
C ILE A 977 7.86 -0.90 27.82
N ALA A 978 6.86 -1.01 26.93
CA ALA A 978 6.58 -2.21 26.15
C ALA A 978 7.63 -2.43 25.05
N GLU A 979 8.07 -1.35 24.38
CA GLU A 979 9.18 -1.36 23.42
C GLU A 979 10.06 -0.12 23.61
N CYS A 980 11.34 -0.22 23.25
CA CYS A 980 12.27 0.91 23.27
C CYS A 980 13.33 0.80 22.17
N GLY A 981 13.89 1.92 21.73
CA GLY A 981 14.94 1.93 20.71
C GLY A 981 15.58 3.29 20.46
N GLU A 982 16.60 3.33 19.59
CA GLU A 982 17.15 4.56 19.01
C GLU A 982 16.54 4.79 17.63
N ILE A 983 16.19 6.04 17.34
CA ILE A 983 15.82 6.53 16.02
C ILE A 983 17.09 7.04 15.34
N THR A 984 17.59 6.33 14.34
CA THR A 984 18.73 6.80 13.53
C THR A 984 18.21 7.63 12.35
N GLU A 985 18.35 8.95 12.43
CA GLU A 985 18.23 9.84 11.27
C GLU A 985 19.52 9.74 10.43
N GLN A 986 19.41 9.44 9.13
CA GLN A 986 20.53 9.63 8.20
C GLN A 986 20.57 11.11 7.80
N VAL A 987 21.29 11.93 8.56
CA VAL A 987 21.51 13.35 8.27
C VAL A 987 22.78 13.51 7.43
N THR A 988 22.63 13.77 6.13
CA THR A 988 23.65 14.47 5.33
C THR A 988 23.45 15.97 5.51
N SER A 989 24.33 16.64 6.26
CA SER A 989 24.44 18.11 6.25
C SER A 989 25.90 18.53 6.07
N LEU A 990 26.14 19.25 4.98
CA LEU A 990 27.37 19.96 4.66
C LEU A 990 27.48 21.18 5.58
N THR A 991 28.55 21.28 6.36
CA THR A 991 28.92 22.51 7.09
C THR A 991 29.82 23.40 6.22
N ASN A 992 29.57 24.72 6.31
CA ASN A 992 30.08 25.80 5.45
C ASN A 992 31.57 26.19 5.66
N ASP A 993 32.42 25.34 6.21
CA ASP A 993 33.83 25.71 6.50
C ASP A 993 34.84 25.30 5.41
N GLY A 994 34.36 24.78 4.27
CA GLY A 994 35.21 24.41 3.13
C GLY A 994 35.56 25.55 2.16
N ALA A 995 35.00 26.75 2.35
CA ALA A 995 35.11 27.84 1.37
C ALA A 995 36.49 28.51 1.36
N ALA A 996 37.22 28.55 2.48
CA ALA A 996 38.53 29.21 2.56
C ALA A 996 39.68 28.37 1.95
N LEU A 997 39.61 27.05 2.04
CA LEU A 997 40.65 26.14 1.51
C LEU A 997 40.53 25.88 0.00
N SER A 998 39.39 26.20 -0.62
CA SER A 998 39.16 25.98 -2.06
C SER A 998 39.71 27.09 -2.98
N CYS A 999 39.94 28.29 -2.44
CA CYS A 999 40.48 29.43 -3.20
C CYS A 999 42.01 29.35 -3.37
N GLU A 1000 42.73 28.81 -2.40
CA GLU A 1000 44.20 28.69 -2.45
C GLU A 1000 44.66 27.55 -3.38
N PHE A 1001 43.85 26.49 -3.50
CA PHE A 1001 44.14 25.36 -4.39
C PHE A 1001 43.87 25.66 -5.88
N ARG A 1002 42.89 26.53 -6.18
CA ARG A 1002 42.59 26.98 -7.56
C ARG A 1002 43.61 27.97 -8.12
N ARG A 1003 44.34 28.70 -7.26
CA ARG A 1003 45.38 29.63 -7.68
C ARG A 1003 46.66 28.90 -8.12
N LYS A 1004 47.04 27.80 -7.44
CA LYS A 1004 48.23 26.99 -7.78
C LYS A 1004 48.08 26.09 -9.02
N GLN A 1005 46.86 25.77 -9.46
CA GLN A 1005 46.66 24.99 -10.69
C GLN A 1005 46.61 25.82 -11.99
N LYS A 1006 46.52 27.15 -11.90
CA LYS A 1006 46.46 28.05 -13.06
C LYS A 1006 47.82 28.60 -13.48
N GLU A 1007 48.88 28.35 -12.70
CA GLU A 1007 50.28 28.70 -13.02
C GLU A 1007 51.08 27.49 -13.57
N ARG A 1008 50.43 26.34 -13.75
CA ARG A 1008 51.03 25.10 -14.34
C ARG A 1008 50.30 24.60 -15.61
N ARG A 1009 49.44 25.42 -16.20
CA ARG A 1009 48.91 25.33 -17.57
C ARG A 1009 49.18 26.65 -18.24
#